data_AF-A0A7U9Q160-F1
#
_entry.id   AF-A0A7U9Q160-F1
#
_cell.length_a   1.000
_cell.length_b   1.000
_cell.length_c   1.000
_cell.angle_alpha   90.00
_cell.angle_beta   90.00
_cell.angle_gamma   90.00
#
_symmetry.space_group_name_H-M   'P 1'
#
loop_
_entity.id
_entity.type
_entity.pdbx_description
1 polymer ?
#
loop_
_entity_poly.entity_id
_entity_poly.type
_entity_poly.pdbx_seq_one_letter_code
_entity_poly.pdbx_strand_id
1 'polypeptide(L)'
;MTTASSTGTGPQPAGLLDGSIATVAGNGVAGFISDGGHGALTRLHYPHGVIVDKNGNLFIADRYNHRIRKVTPNGTITTVAGDGTAGYISDGGPALATRLHYPSDVAVDDAGNLFIADTNNHRVRKVTPNGIITTVAGNGEAGYISDGGPALGTRLYYPHALTVDRSGNLFIADYGNHRVRKVTPNGIITTVAGNGEAGYISDGGPAISTRLHYPMGLVVDGEGSLYIADRHNHRIRKVTPNGIITTVAGNGTAGYVSDGGPALGTRLHYPWGLALDEAGSLYIGDGHNHRVRKVTSDGIITTVAGNGTAGYVDDGGPAAGTRLFHPYGIALDRSGNLYIADSHNHRVRGVTAVAQMTPPPPPAADLYGEVVSPYRVQRDQEFDLGARIRNRGPNPADGQYVTVVLNLADGLVGGPGTSGRRLTRTFSGQQLPPQQGTFDGVFRVSAPATTPPGTYLSTLEIQYGGDLNLKDNAYTLPVTVVVPDPVADETALTIFQDTVPQVAPGQRSAFNLRYTAPAGQPVNPGTIVQRFTAPTGFVFTGQPTYAYYETIHGVISGNLSHRILDEGRTLLITANPHVNTTTSDTGSVIYTIPVQARADAQPGRYDNGSASVGRHTPVQLSGVIAGTAQDETALRVVQESVPAAAPGRHTTFNLELRSLGNQPVNPGTVEQRFSAPSGFAFTGSASYGYYFVTPYVTGNLDGQLEDGGKTLVISSNPHLNTGTTDKTALIYTIGIRALPNATPGTQSDDGQAVIGRLAPVPLSGRVL
;
A
#
# COMPACT_ATOMS: atom_id res chain seq x y z
N MET A 1 12.13 44.59 4.00
CA MET A 1 11.09 44.82 5.03
C MET A 1 11.55 44.10 6.29
N THR A 2 11.63 44.81 7.40
CA THR A 2 12.10 44.31 8.70
C THR A 2 11.12 43.27 9.26
N THR A 3 11.57 42.03 9.44
CA THR A 3 10.82 40.96 10.12
C THR A 3 10.80 41.25 11.61
N ALA A 4 9.67 41.77 12.12
CA ALA A 4 9.45 41.89 13.55
C ALA A 4 9.14 40.50 14.12
N SER A 5 9.99 40.00 15.00
CA SER A 5 9.71 38.80 15.81
C SER A 5 8.67 39.14 16.87
N SER A 6 7.57 38.39 16.96
CA SER A 6 6.54 38.63 17.98
C SER A 6 7.08 38.34 19.39
N THR A 7 6.79 39.22 20.35
CA THR A 7 7.13 39.07 21.77
C THR A 7 6.04 38.28 22.52
N GLY A 8 5.50 37.22 21.91
CA GLY A 8 4.22 36.57 22.27
C GLY A 8 3.95 36.44 23.76
N THR A 9 2.81 36.96 24.22
CA THR A 9 2.38 36.95 25.63
C THR A 9 1.69 35.65 26.07
N GLY A 10 1.65 34.61 25.23
CA GLY A 10 1.07 33.30 25.52
C GLY A 10 2.07 32.15 25.28
N PRO A 11 1.68 30.87 25.43
CA PRO A 11 2.62 29.73 25.48
C PRO A 11 3.28 29.36 24.13
N GLN A 12 3.24 30.23 23.12
CA GLN A 12 3.89 29.99 21.84
C GLN A 12 5.42 29.93 21.99
N PRO A 13 6.12 29.04 21.26
CA PRO A 13 7.57 29.08 21.17
C PRO A 13 8.05 30.43 20.64
N ALA A 14 9.01 31.05 21.33
CA ALA A 14 9.59 32.33 20.93
C ALA A 14 10.36 32.20 19.59
N GLY A 15 10.37 33.29 18.80
CA GLY A 15 11.18 33.38 17.58
C GLY A 15 10.57 32.77 16.31
N LEU A 16 9.29 32.37 16.34
CA LEU A 16 8.56 31.96 15.15
C LEU A 16 8.23 33.16 14.26
N LEU A 17 8.24 32.92 12.95
CA LEU A 17 7.78 33.91 11.97
C LEU A 17 6.26 34.09 12.08
N ASP A 18 5.77 35.25 11.68
CA ASP A 18 4.33 35.49 11.57
C ASP A 18 3.68 34.46 10.64
N GLY A 19 2.58 33.86 11.11
CA GLY A 19 1.88 32.79 10.41
C GLY A 19 2.54 31.42 10.49
N SER A 20 3.63 31.23 11.24
CA SER A 20 4.15 29.90 11.57
C SER A 20 3.28 29.21 12.62
N ILE A 21 3.19 27.88 12.53
CA ILE A 21 2.47 27.02 13.48
C ILE A 21 3.44 26.16 14.31
N ALA A 22 3.16 26.00 15.60
CA ALA A 22 3.89 25.07 16.47
C ALA A 22 2.99 24.42 17.53
N THR A 23 3.46 23.32 18.12
CA THR A 23 2.77 22.63 19.19
C THR A 23 3.03 23.31 20.53
N VAL A 24 1.96 23.72 21.22
CA VAL A 24 2.05 24.33 22.55
C VAL A 24 1.72 23.33 23.67
N ALA A 25 0.92 22.31 23.36
CA ALA A 25 0.57 21.25 24.30
C ALA A 25 0.30 19.92 23.60
N GLY A 26 0.71 18.81 24.22
CA GLY A 26 0.51 17.46 23.68
C GLY A 26 1.63 17.06 22.72
N ASN A 27 1.98 15.77 22.71
CA ASN A 27 3.06 15.22 21.88
C ASN A 27 2.56 14.30 20.76
N GLY A 28 1.24 14.21 20.58
CA GLY A 28 0.62 13.33 19.58
C GLY A 28 0.22 11.95 20.07
N VAL A 29 0.56 11.60 21.31
CA VAL A 29 0.15 10.33 21.91
C VAL A 29 -1.00 10.59 22.88
N ALA A 30 -2.08 9.80 22.72
CA ALA A 30 -3.22 9.82 23.63
C ALA A 30 -2.80 9.49 25.07
N GLY A 31 -3.36 10.22 26.04
CA GLY A 31 -3.26 9.90 27.47
C GLY A 31 -2.75 11.08 28.30
N PHE A 32 -2.23 10.77 29.49
CA PHE A 32 -1.76 11.74 30.49
C PHE A 32 -0.36 11.32 30.99
N ILE A 33 0.46 12.30 31.43
CA ILE A 33 1.77 12.03 32.05
C ILE A 33 1.75 12.52 33.51
N SER A 34 2.09 13.78 33.73
CA SER A 34 2.15 14.43 35.04
C SER A 34 2.08 15.95 34.84
N ASP A 35 1.83 16.66 35.93
CA ASP A 35 1.85 18.12 35.93
C ASP A 35 3.25 18.67 36.21
N GLY A 36 3.47 19.95 35.86
CA GLY A 36 4.71 20.69 36.11
C GLY A 36 5.76 20.61 35.00
N GLY A 37 5.55 19.78 33.98
CA GLY A 37 6.42 19.69 32.79
C GLY A 37 6.09 20.73 31.71
N HIS A 38 6.88 20.72 30.63
CA HIS A 38 6.61 21.54 29.45
C HIS A 38 5.42 20.98 28.65
N GLY A 39 4.47 21.84 28.25
CA GLY A 39 3.22 21.47 27.60
C GLY A 39 3.42 20.64 26.34
N ALA A 40 4.34 21.02 25.45
CA ALA A 40 4.65 20.29 24.23
C ALA A 40 5.15 18.84 24.45
N LEU A 41 5.58 18.49 25.67
CA LEU A 41 6.07 17.15 26.00
C LEU A 41 5.01 16.27 26.67
N THR A 42 3.90 16.84 27.15
CA THR A 42 2.81 16.08 27.78
C THR A 42 2.07 15.22 26.77
N ARG A 43 1.27 14.28 27.25
CA ARG A 43 0.16 13.67 26.49
C ARG A 43 -1.13 14.43 26.77
N LEU A 44 -1.98 14.50 25.76
CA LEU A 44 -3.38 14.95 25.81
C LEU A 44 -4.23 13.86 25.15
N HIS A 45 -5.52 13.80 25.42
CA HIS A 45 -6.41 12.82 24.83
C HIS A 45 -7.68 13.48 24.29
N TYR A 46 -7.67 13.70 22.97
CA TYR A 46 -8.68 14.49 22.24
C TYR A 46 -8.95 15.85 22.93
N PRO A 47 -7.94 16.74 22.99
CA PRO A 47 -8.18 18.10 23.48
C PRO A 47 -9.27 18.74 22.64
N HIS A 48 -10.15 19.50 23.28
CA HIS A 48 -11.43 19.87 22.69
C HIS A 48 -11.62 21.39 22.64
N GLY A 49 -12.28 21.99 23.63
CA GLY A 49 -12.31 23.43 23.80
C GLY A 49 -11.01 23.98 24.37
N VAL A 50 -10.64 25.18 23.94
CA VAL A 50 -9.48 25.93 24.43
C VAL A 50 -9.86 27.40 24.62
N ILE A 51 -9.27 28.07 25.60
CA ILE A 51 -9.45 29.50 25.84
C ILE A 51 -8.17 30.10 26.44
N VAL A 52 -7.88 31.36 26.15
CA VAL A 52 -6.74 32.08 26.74
C VAL A 52 -7.26 33.16 27.67
N ASP A 53 -6.74 33.21 28.90
CA ASP A 53 -7.10 34.26 29.86
C ASP A 53 -6.33 35.57 29.62
N LYS A 54 -6.71 36.61 30.39
CA LYS A 54 -6.08 37.93 30.34
C LYS A 54 -4.58 37.94 30.69
N ASN A 55 -4.06 36.89 31.30
CA ASN A 55 -2.66 36.76 31.69
C ASN A 55 -1.88 35.89 30.70
N GLY A 56 -2.49 35.47 29.59
CA GLY A 56 -1.87 34.62 28.57
C GLY A 56 -1.86 33.13 28.93
N ASN A 57 -2.58 32.69 29.96
CA ASN A 57 -2.69 31.27 30.26
C ASN A 57 -3.70 30.61 29.33
N LEU A 58 -3.29 29.51 28.70
CA LEU A 58 -4.14 28.67 27.86
C LEU A 58 -4.79 27.57 28.70
N PHE A 59 -6.12 27.53 28.74
CA PHE A 59 -6.88 26.45 29.33
C PHE A 59 -7.37 25.49 28.24
N ILE A 60 -7.35 24.20 28.53
CA ILE A 60 -7.62 23.12 27.58
C ILE A 60 -8.57 22.12 28.23
N ALA A 61 -9.70 21.84 27.58
CA ALA A 61 -10.54 20.71 27.91
C ALA A 61 -9.90 19.42 27.36
N ASP A 62 -9.20 18.70 28.22
CA ASP A 62 -8.53 17.44 27.90
C ASP A 62 -9.53 16.28 28.03
N ARG A 63 -10.45 16.24 27.05
CA ARG A 63 -11.77 15.61 27.13
C ARG A 63 -11.73 14.17 27.63
N TYR A 64 -10.92 13.31 27.01
CA TYR A 64 -10.88 11.89 27.38
C TYR A 64 -9.94 11.58 28.54
N ASN A 65 -9.18 12.57 29.01
CA ASN A 65 -8.47 12.47 30.28
C ASN A 65 -9.30 13.01 31.45
N HIS A 66 -10.55 13.43 31.24
CA HIS A 66 -11.46 13.91 32.29
C HIS A 66 -10.88 15.07 33.13
N ARG A 67 -10.09 15.93 32.47
CA ARG A 67 -9.34 17.02 33.13
C ARG A 67 -9.46 18.32 32.36
N ILE A 68 -9.34 19.42 33.08
CA ILE A 68 -8.99 20.71 32.51
C ILE A 68 -7.52 20.99 32.79
N ARG A 69 -6.77 21.29 31.73
CA ARG A 69 -5.34 21.58 31.79
C ARG A 69 -5.12 23.08 31.57
N LYS A 70 -4.07 23.62 32.18
CA LYS A 70 -3.63 25.01 32.03
C LYS A 70 -2.17 25.02 31.59
N VAL A 71 -1.85 25.72 30.51
CA VAL A 71 -0.48 26.02 30.08
C VAL A 71 -0.22 27.49 30.34
N THR A 72 0.80 27.77 31.12
CA THR A 72 1.24 29.15 31.40
C THR A 72 2.08 29.71 30.25
N PRO A 73 2.29 31.04 30.14
CA PRO A 73 3.09 31.63 29.05
C PRO A 73 4.51 31.07 28.92
N ASN A 74 5.10 30.54 30.01
CA ASN A 74 6.42 29.90 29.97
C ASN A 74 6.39 28.43 29.50
N GLY A 75 5.23 27.92 29.08
CA GLY A 75 5.04 26.56 28.60
C GLY A 75 4.76 25.52 29.68
N THR A 76 4.71 25.87 30.98
CA THR A 76 4.44 24.88 32.05
C THR A 76 2.97 24.45 32.05
N ILE A 77 2.70 23.13 32.00
CA ILE A 77 1.34 22.57 32.04
C ILE A 77 0.97 21.99 33.42
N THR A 78 -0.23 22.31 33.90
CA THR A 78 -0.80 21.76 35.15
C THR A 78 -2.28 21.43 35.01
N THR A 79 -2.80 20.52 35.82
CA THR A 79 -4.24 20.27 35.96
C THR A 79 -4.84 21.35 36.85
N VAL A 80 -6.03 21.86 36.49
CA VAL A 80 -6.76 22.87 37.30
C VAL A 80 -8.13 22.38 37.77
N ALA A 81 -8.67 21.33 37.13
CA ALA A 81 -9.88 20.65 37.56
C ALA A 81 -9.92 19.21 37.05
N GLY A 82 -10.50 18.31 37.84
CA GLY A 82 -10.66 16.90 37.51
C GLY A 82 -9.50 16.02 38.00
N ASP A 83 -9.82 14.88 38.60
CA ASP A 83 -8.86 13.87 39.07
C ASP A 83 -8.45 12.86 37.98
N GLY A 84 -9.16 12.86 36.85
CA GLY A 84 -8.99 11.92 35.74
C GLY A 84 -9.95 10.76 35.67
N THR A 85 -10.86 10.67 36.65
CA THR A 85 -11.91 9.66 36.69
C THR A 85 -13.21 10.26 36.16
N ALA A 86 -13.86 9.55 35.24
CA ALA A 86 -15.18 9.92 34.76
C ALA A 86 -16.21 9.92 35.90
N GLY A 87 -17.04 10.96 35.97
CA GLY A 87 -18.19 10.99 36.88
C GLY A 87 -18.34 12.34 37.57
N TYR A 88 -19.08 12.35 38.69
CA TYR A 88 -19.40 13.52 39.50
C TYR A 88 -19.25 13.17 40.99
N ILE A 89 -18.90 14.15 41.84
CA ILE A 89 -18.82 13.98 43.30
C ILE A 89 -19.82 14.91 43.99
N SER A 90 -19.44 16.16 44.22
CA SER A 90 -20.23 17.18 44.90
C SER A 90 -19.70 18.58 44.57
N ASP A 91 -20.44 19.59 45.01
CA ASP A 91 -20.05 21.00 44.93
C ASP A 91 -19.41 21.50 46.24
N GLY A 92 -18.63 22.58 46.13
CA GLY A 92 -17.99 23.26 47.26
C GLY A 92 -16.61 22.71 47.66
N GLY A 93 -16.16 21.63 47.01
CA GLY A 93 -14.84 21.03 47.26
C GLY A 93 -13.71 21.55 46.35
N PRO A 94 -12.47 21.06 46.55
CA PRO A 94 -11.34 21.38 45.68
C PRO A 94 -11.53 20.87 44.26
N ALA A 95 -11.25 21.71 43.26
CA ALA A 95 -11.41 21.38 41.85
C ALA A 95 -10.51 20.21 41.39
N LEU A 96 -9.33 20.05 41.98
CA LEU A 96 -8.40 18.96 41.68
C LEU A 96 -8.86 17.60 42.20
N ALA A 97 -9.75 17.58 43.20
CA ALA A 97 -10.28 16.36 43.80
C ALA A 97 -11.66 15.97 43.24
N THR A 98 -12.21 16.75 42.30
CA THR A 98 -13.51 16.47 41.69
C THR A 98 -13.38 15.51 40.51
N ARG A 99 -14.51 14.94 40.08
CA ARG A 99 -14.62 14.17 38.83
C ARG A 99 -15.33 15.00 37.78
N LEU A 100 -14.87 14.87 36.54
CA LEU A 100 -15.48 15.45 35.35
C LEU A 100 -15.77 14.33 34.35
N HIS A 101 -16.79 14.48 33.51
CA HIS A 101 -17.16 13.47 32.54
C HIS A 101 -17.17 14.04 31.12
N TYR A 102 -16.10 13.74 30.37
CA TYR A 102 -15.84 14.23 29.02
C TYR A 102 -16.04 15.74 28.87
N PRO A 103 -15.30 16.58 29.64
CA PRO A 103 -15.42 18.01 29.52
C PRO A 103 -15.12 18.45 28.08
N SER A 104 -16.01 19.21 27.46
CA SER A 104 -15.89 19.56 26.04
C SER A 104 -15.44 20.99 25.78
N ASP A 105 -15.63 21.90 26.75
CA ASP A 105 -15.22 23.30 26.61
C ASP A 105 -14.98 24.00 27.95
N VAL A 106 -14.30 25.14 27.86
CA VAL A 106 -13.95 26.03 28.97
C VAL A 106 -14.12 27.50 28.60
N ALA A 107 -14.60 28.31 29.54
CA ALA A 107 -14.64 29.77 29.41
C ALA A 107 -14.07 30.43 30.67
N VAL A 108 -13.48 31.62 30.54
CA VAL A 108 -12.91 32.37 31.67
C VAL A 108 -13.50 33.77 31.71
N ASP A 109 -13.93 34.23 32.89
CA ASP A 109 -14.39 35.61 33.07
C ASP A 109 -13.26 36.56 33.54
N ASP A 110 -13.54 37.87 33.56
CA ASP A 110 -12.56 38.89 33.94
C ASP A 110 -12.07 38.80 35.40
N ALA A 111 -12.86 38.14 36.27
CA ALA A 111 -12.51 37.83 37.65
C ALA A 111 -11.62 36.59 37.77
N GLY A 112 -11.36 35.88 36.67
CA GLY A 112 -10.54 34.67 36.62
C GLY A 112 -11.28 33.41 37.05
N ASN A 113 -12.61 33.41 37.07
CA ASN A 113 -13.37 32.19 37.26
C ASN A 113 -13.36 31.37 35.96
N LEU A 114 -13.16 30.06 36.10
CA LEU A 114 -13.15 29.11 35.00
C LEU A 114 -14.48 28.35 34.97
N PHE A 115 -15.22 28.46 33.87
CA PHE A 115 -16.43 27.71 33.61
C PHE A 115 -16.10 26.49 32.76
N ILE A 116 -16.73 25.35 33.06
CA ILE A 116 -16.44 24.05 32.45
C ILE A 116 -17.73 23.41 32.00
N ALA A 117 -17.81 23.05 30.72
CA ALA A 117 -18.90 22.23 30.20
C ALA A 117 -18.64 20.78 30.58
N ASP A 118 -19.23 20.33 31.69
CA ASP A 118 -19.10 18.97 32.21
C ASP A 118 -20.14 18.08 31.51
N THR A 119 -19.86 17.83 30.23
CA THR A 119 -20.84 17.47 29.21
C THR A 119 -21.66 16.23 29.55
N ASN A 120 -21.02 15.12 29.90
CA ASN A 120 -21.73 13.87 30.21
C ASN A 120 -22.29 13.85 31.65
N ASN A 121 -21.97 14.85 32.46
CA ASN A 121 -22.64 15.08 33.73
C ASN A 121 -23.82 16.05 33.61
N HIS A 122 -24.17 16.52 32.41
CA HIS A 122 -25.31 17.42 32.16
C HIS A 122 -25.27 18.71 32.99
N ARG A 123 -24.07 19.22 33.24
CA ARG A 123 -23.82 20.37 34.13
C ARG A 123 -22.83 21.35 33.51
N VAL A 124 -22.94 22.60 33.92
CA VAL A 124 -21.86 23.58 33.80
C VAL A 124 -21.30 23.85 35.19
N ARG A 125 -19.98 23.68 35.33
CA ARG A 125 -19.26 23.85 36.60
C ARG A 125 -18.46 25.16 36.55
N LYS A 126 -18.22 25.77 37.71
CA LYS A 126 -17.42 26.97 37.89
C LYS A 126 -16.33 26.68 38.91
N VAL A 127 -15.07 26.99 38.57
CA VAL A 127 -13.91 26.96 39.46
C VAL A 127 -13.52 28.40 39.77
N THR A 128 -13.47 28.74 41.05
CA THR A 128 -13.00 30.06 41.50
C THR A 128 -11.47 30.12 41.47
N PRO A 129 -10.85 31.32 41.51
CA PRO A 129 -9.39 31.45 41.63
C PRO A 129 -8.79 30.73 42.84
N ASN A 130 -9.59 30.50 43.89
CA ASN A 130 -9.18 29.75 45.09
C ASN A 130 -9.27 28.22 44.90
N GLY A 131 -9.58 27.73 43.70
CA GLY A 131 -9.64 26.31 43.38
C GLY A 131 -10.87 25.58 43.91
N ILE A 132 -11.96 26.29 44.24
CA ILE A 132 -13.23 25.68 44.66
C ILE A 132 -14.16 25.51 43.46
N ILE A 133 -14.72 24.30 43.29
CA ILE A 133 -15.65 23.98 42.19
C ILE A 133 -17.11 23.91 42.65
N THR A 134 -18.03 24.52 41.91
CA THR A 134 -19.48 24.46 42.13
C THR A 134 -20.25 24.33 40.81
N THR A 135 -21.45 23.77 40.83
CA THR A 135 -22.37 23.81 39.68
C THR A 135 -22.98 25.20 39.57
N VAL A 136 -23.15 25.70 38.34
CA VAL A 136 -23.81 26.99 38.06
C VAL A 136 -25.02 26.85 37.14
N ALA A 137 -25.12 25.75 36.40
CA ALA A 137 -26.30 25.42 35.60
C ALA A 137 -26.42 23.91 35.38
N GLY A 138 -27.66 23.42 35.32
CA GLY A 138 -27.99 22.01 35.13
C GLY A 138 -28.01 21.23 36.45
N ASN A 139 -29.00 20.35 36.59
CA ASN A 139 -29.18 19.51 37.78
C ASN A 139 -28.55 18.11 37.66
N GLY A 140 -28.04 17.75 36.48
CA GLY A 140 -27.44 16.45 36.19
C GLY A 140 -28.30 15.47 35.41
N GLU A 141 -29.56 15.82 35.15
CA GLU A 141 -30.44 15.04 34.30
C GLU A 141 -30.48 15.64 32.89
N ALA A 142 -30.44 14.77 31.88
CA ALA A 142 -30.61 15.14 30.49
C ALA A 142 -32.04 15.66 30.23
N GLY A 143 -32.17 16.72 29.43
CA GLY A 143 -33.44 17.23 28.94
C GLY A 143 -33.59 18.73 29.14
N TYR A 144 -34.83 19.21 29.09
CA TYR A 144 -35.21 20.62 29.21
C TYR A 144 -36.41 20.75 30.15
N ILE A 145 -36.53 21.89 30.86
CA ILE A 145 -37.69 22.19 31.73
C ILE A 145 -38.43 23.42 31.20
N SER A 146 -37.91 24.61 31.48
CA SER A 146 -38.49 25.89 31.11
C SER A 146 -37.45 27.01 31.20
N ASP A 147 -37.82 28.19 30.70
CA ASP A 147 -37.06 29.42 30.83
C ASP A 147 -37.59 30.31 31.97
N GLY A 148 -36.75 31.23 32.45
CA GLY A 148 -37.07 32.21 33.49
C GLY A 148 -36.87 31.71 34.93
N GLY A 149 -36.54 30.43 35.12
CA GLY A 149 -36.28 29.82 36.43
C GLY A 149 -34.80 29.81 36.84
N PRO A 150 -34.49 29.26 38.04
CA PRO A 150 -33.12 29.10 38.52
C PRO A 150 -32.31 28.12 37.65
N ALA A 151 -31.09 28.50 37.27
CA ALA A 151 -30.19 27.71 36.44
C ALA A 151 -29.80 26.37 37.08
N LEU A 152 -29.71 26.30 38.40
CA LEU A 152 -29.39 25.06 39.14
C LEU A 152 -30.53 24.02 39.11
N GLY A 153 -31.78 24.48 38.97
CA GLY A 153 -32.94 23.61 38.92
C GLY A 153 -33.27 23.09 37.53
N THR A 154 -32.63 23.64 36.47
CA THR A 154 -32.92 23.28 35.08
C THR A 154 -32.25 21.98 34.67
N ARG A 155 -32.70 21.39 33.57
CA ARG A 155 -32.02 20.29 32.87
C ARG A 155 -31.25 20.83 31.68
N LEU A 156 -30.08 20.28 31.43
CA LEU A 156 -29.26 20.53 30.25
C LEU A 156 -28.98 19.18 29.58
N TYR A 157 -28.85 19.17 28.26
CA TYR A 157 -28.55 17.94 27.53
C TYR A 157 -27.23 18.04 26.78
N TYR A 158 -26.18 17.43 27.35
CA TYR A 158 -24.80 17.50 26.85
C TYR A 158 -24.32 18.93 26.60
N PRO A 159 -24.31 19.82 27.62
CA PRO A 159 -23.79 21.18 27.43
C PRO A 159 -22.38 21.10 26.84
N HIS A 160 -22.14 21.87 25.78
CA HIS A 160 -20.99 21.66 24.93
C HIS A 160 -20.03 22.86 24.93
N ALA A 161 -20.38 23.97 24.27
CA ALA A 161 -19.56 25.19 24.34
C ALA A 161 -20.08 26.20 25.36
N LEU A 162 -19.16 27.02 25.85
CA LEU A 162 -19.42 28.09 26.82
C LEU A 162 -18.77 29.40 26.36
N THR A 163 -19.42 30.52 26.63
CA THR A 163 -18.79 31.84 26.57
C THR A 163 -19.40 32.75 27.63
N VAL A 164 -18.63 33.71 28.11
CA VAL A 164 -19.08 34.70 29.10
C VAL A 164 -18.95 36.09 28.49
N ASP A 165 -19.99 36.92 28.61
CA ASP A 165 -19.91 38.32 28.18
C ASP A 165 -19.34 39.23 29.28
N ARG A 166 -19.06 40.49 28.94
CA ARG A 166 -18.52 41.49 29.89
C ARG A 166 -19.48 41.83 31.05
N SER A 167 -20.76 41.49 30.93
CA SER A 167 -21.74 41.65 32.02
C SER A 167 -21.79 40.43 32.94
N GLY A 168 -20.95 39.42 32.70
CA GLY A 168 -20.92 38.17 33.46
C GLY A 168 -22.05 37.21 33.10
N ASN A 169 -22.75 37.40 31.97
CA ASN A 169 -23.72 36.41 31.52
C ASN A 169 -23.00 35.23 30.87
N LEU A 170 -23.37 34.02 31.28
CA LEU A 170 -22.85 32.78 30.72
C LEU A 170 -23.78 32.26 29.63
N PHE A 171 -23.26 32.06 28.44
CA PHE A 171 -23.96 31.41 27.33
C PHE A 171 -23.52 29.96 27.20
N ILE A 172 -24.48 29.07 26.96
CA ILE A 172 -24.30 27.62 26.97
C ILE A 172 -24.92 27.05 25.70
N ALA A 173 -24.12 26.33 24.91
CA ALA A 173 -24.65 25.51 23.83
C ALA A 173 -25.25 24.25 24.45
N ASP A 174 -26.56 24.23 24.60
CA ASP A 174 -27.34 23.12 25.13
C ASP A 174 -27.59 22.13 23.97
N TYR A 175 -26.48 21.50 23.57
CA TYR A 175 -26.29 20.75 22.33
C TYR A 175 -27.45 19.79 22.02
N GLY A 176 -27.77 18.91 22.97
CA GLY A 176 -28.78 17.87 22.82
C GLY A 176 -30.21 18.41 22.85
N ASN A 177 -30.40 19.62 23.37
CA ASN A 177 -31.68 20.32 23.36
C ASN A 177 -31.81 21.29 22.18
N HIS A 178 -30.84 21.35 21.25
CA HIS A 178 -30.89 22.22 20.06
C HIS A 178 -31.14 23.71 20.36
N ARG A 179 -30.56 24.19 21.47
CA ARG A 179 -30.75 25.55 21.98
C ARG A 179 -29.43 26.17 22.41
N VAL A 180 -29.39 27.50 22.43
CA VAL A 180 -28.41 28.27 23.20
C VAL A 180 -29.11 28.91 24.38
N ARG A 181 -28.58 28.67 25.57
CA ARG A 181 -29.12 29.15 26.86
C ARG A 181 -28.22 30.25 27.40
N LYS A 182 -28.81 31.22 28.10
CA LYS A 182 -28.11 32.30 28.79
C LYS A 182 -28.42 32.22 30.28
N VAL A 183 -27.41 32.27 31.13
CA VAL A 183 -27.50 32.36 32.59
C VAL A 183 -27.00 33.73 33.02
N THR A 184 -27.85 34.48 33.71
CA THR A 184 -27.47 35.80 34.26
C THR A 184 -26.65 35.64 35.55
N PRO A 185 -25.94 36.69 36.00
CA PRO A 185 -25.25 36.67 37.30
C PRO A 185 -26.16 36.35 38.50
N ASN A 186 -27.47 36.63 38.38
CA ASN A 186 -28.48 36.29 39.40
C ASN A 186 -28.94 34.81 39.33
N GLY A 187 -28.34 34.01 38.46
CA GLY A 187 -28.64 32.58 38.34
C GLY A 187 -29.95 32.26 37.62
N ILE A 188 -30.48 33.16 36.80
CA ILE A 188 -31.69 32.92 35.99
C ILE A 188 -31.29 32.43 34.60
N ILE A 189 -31.91 31.35 34.12
CA ILE A 189 -31.65 30.76 32.80
C ILE A 189 -32.78 31.05 31.80
N THR A 190 -32.43 31.43 30.57
CA THR A 190 -33.36 31.66 29.45
C THR A 190 -32.80 31.16 28.13
N THR A 191 -33.64 30.81 27.15
CA THR A 191 -33.22 30.51 25.78
C THR A 191 -33.02 31.80 25.00
N VAL A 192 -31.89 31.91 24.30
CA VAL A 192 -31.58 33.08 23.44
C VAL A 192 -31.56 32.74 21.96
N ALA A 193 -31.45 31.46 21.60
CA ALA A 193 -31.56 30.98 20.23
C ALA A 193 -31.99 29.51 20.17
N GLY A 194 -32.76 29.15 19.15
CA GLY A 194 -33.27 27.80 18.95
C GLY A 194 -34.57 27.53 19.72
N ASN A 195 -35.48 26.79 19.11
CA ASN A 195 -36.78 26.42 19.69
C ASN A 195 -36.81 25.01 20.30
N GLY A 196 -35.76 24.21 20.07
CA GLY A 196 -35.64 22.83 20.53
C GLY A 196 -35.82 21.75 19.48
N GLU A 197 -36.20 22.12 18.26
CA GLU A 197 -36.28 21.20 17.14
C GLU A 197 -35.02 21.31 16.28
N ALA A 198 -34.47 20.17 15.89
CA ALA A 198 -33.38 20.11 14.93
C ALA A 198 -33.81 20.63 13.55
N GLY A 199 -32.97 21.43 12.91
CA GLY A 199 -33.15 21.88 11.53
C GLY A 199 -32.86 23.36 11.35
N TYR A 200 -33.35 23.93 10.25
CA TYR A 200 -33.15 25.32 9.86
C TYR A 200 -34.48 25.92 9.38
N ILE A 201 -34.70 27.22 9.58
CA ILE A 201 -35.88 27.95 9.07
C ILE A 201 -35.45 29.00 8.04
N SER A 202 -35.04 30.18 8.50
CA SER A 202 -34.61 31.30 7.67
C SER A 202 -33.80 32.30 8.51
N ASP A 203 -33.27 33.32 7.84
CA ASP A 203 -32.64 34.48 8.47
C ASP A 203 -33.64 35.64 8.62
N GLY A 204 -33.29 36.62 9.47
CA GLY A 204 -34.03 37.85 9.69
C GLY A 204 -35.17 37.78 10.72
N GLY A 205 -35.50 36.58 11.22
CA GLY A 205 -36.55 36.37 12.22
C GLY A 205 -36.03 36.32 13.67
N PRO A 206 -36.94 36.17 14.66
CA PRO A 206 -36.57 36.00 16.07
C PRO A 206 -35.74 34.73 16.30
N ALA A 207 -34.62 34.86 17.01
CA ALA A 207 -33.69 33.78 17.27
C ALA A 207 -34.30 32.62 18.09
N ILE A 208 -35.21 32.93 19.01
CA ILE A 208 -35.91 31.92 19.84
C ILE A 208 -36.95 31.11 19.07
N SER A 209 -37.38 31.59 17.90
CA SER A 209 -38.34 30.89 17.04
C SER A 209 -37.65 30.05 15.95
N THR A 210 -36.33 30.22 15.77
CA THR A 210 -35.56 29.48 14.78
C THR A 210 -35.30 28.03 15.22
N ARG A 211 -34.88 27.20 14.27
CA ARG A 211 -34.33 25.87 14.55
C ARG A 211 -32.81 25.94 14.47
N LEU A 212 -32.15 25.30 15.42
CA LEU A 212 -30.71 25.04 15.41
C LEU A 212 -30.52 23.53 15.36
N HIS A 213 -29.38 23.08 14.84
CA HIS A 213 -29.08 21.66 14.77
C HIS A 213 -27.72 21.38 15.41
N TYR A 214 -27.79 20.94 16.67
CA TYR A 214 -26.64 20.61 17.51
C TYR A 214 -25.65 21.78 17.62
N PRO A 215 -26.05 22.93 18.21
CA PRO A 215 -25.17 24.07 18.34
C PRO A 215 -23.89 23.68 19.08
N MET A 216 -22.75 24.14 18.59
CA MET A 216 -21.44 23.88 19.19
C MET A 216 -20.77 25.17 19.64
N GLY A 217 -19.80 25.71 18.90
CA GLY A 217 -19.05 26.89 19.34
C GLY A 217 -19.92 28.13 19.51
N LEU A 218 -19.60 28.91 20.54
CA LEU A 218 -20.24 30.18 20.87
C LEU A 218 -19.17 31.25 21.10
N VAL A 219 -19.43 32.47 20.64
CA VAL A 219 -18.63 33.64 21.04
C VAL A 219 -19.52 34.88 21.02
N VAL A 220 -19.29 35.81 21.95
CA VAL A 220 -20.04 37.07 22.03
C VAL A 220 -19.10 38.23 21.70
N ASP A 221 -19.52 39.12 20.81
CA ASP A 221 -18.76 40.32 20.46
C ASP A 221 -18.88 41.44 21.51
N GLY A 222 -18.16 42.55 21.30
CA GLY A 222 -18.21 43.68 22.23
C GLY A 222 -19.52 44.45 22.26
N GLU A 223 -20.37 44.28 21.25
CA GLU A 223 -21.69 44.89 21.14
C GLU A 223 -22.78 43.98 21.76
N GLY A 224 -22.42 42.77 22.18
CA GLY A 224 -23.32 41.78 22.76
C GLY A 224 -24.00 40.86 21.74
N SER A 225 -23.57 40.86 20.48
CA SER A 225 -24.06 39.88 19.51
C SER A 225 -23.41 38.51 19.74
N LEU A 226 -24.23 37.47 19.69
CA LEU A 226 -23.83 36.09 19.88
C LEU A 226 -23.64 35.40 18.52
N TYR A 227 -22.47 34.80 18.31
CA TYR A 227 -22.17 33.94 17.16
C TYR A 227 -22.27 32.48 17.58
N ILE A 228 -22.88 31.66 16.72
CA ILE A 228 -23.24 30.27 16.98
C ILE A 228 -22.80 29.40 15.81
N ALA A 229 -21.99 28.38 16.09
CA ALA A 229 -21.75 27.32 15.12
C ALA A 229 -22.94 26.36 15.10
N ASP A 230 -23.78 26.50 14.09
CA ASP A 230 -24.97 25.68 13.86
C ASP A 230 -24.55 24.41 13.09
N ARG A 231 -23.87 23.52 13.83
CA ARG A 231 -22.97 22.48 13.32
C ARG A 231 -23.56 21.64 12.21
N HIS A 232 -24.73 21.02 12.43
CA HIS A 232 -25.35 20.14 11.45
C HIS A 232 -26.12 20.88 10.34
N ASN A 233 -26.33 22.19 10.51
CA ASN A 233 -26.82 23.05 9.44
C ASN A 233 -25.68 23.68 8.64
N HIS A 234 -24.41 23.36 8.91
CA HIS A 234 -23.24 23.83 8.15
C HIS A 234 -23.14 25.35 8.00
N ARG A 235 -23.51 26.08 9.06
CA ARG A 235 -23.61 27.54 9.09
C ARG A 235 -23.04 28.11 10.38
N ILE A 236 -22.54 29.35 10.30
CA ILE A 236 -22.39 30.22 11.47
C ILE A 236 -23.53 31.22 11.49
N ARG A 237 -24.21 31.30 12.63
CA ARG A 237 -25.35 32.20 12.85
C ARG A 237 -24.95 33.32 13.80
N LYS A 238 -25.42 34.54 13.54
CA LYS A 238 -25.27 35.71 14.42
C LYS A 238 -26.64 36.07 14.98
N VAL A 239 -26.73 36.23 16.29
CA VAL A 239 -27.89 36.75 17.02
C VAL A 239 -27.53 38.10 17.58
N THR A 240 -28.22 39.14 17.12
CA THR A 240 -28.05 40.51 17.61
C THR A 240 -28.69 40.70 19.00
N PRO A 241 -28.36 41.76 19.75
CA PRO A 241 -28.94 42.03 21.07
C PRO A 241 -30.47 42.17 21.09
N ASN A 242 -31.09 42.57 19.98
CA ASN A 242 -32.55 42.61 19.80
C ASN A 242 -33.16 41.24 19.43
N GLY A 243 -32.37 40.17 19.43
CA GLY A 243 -32.84 38.80 19.25
C GLY A 243 -33.13 38.41 17.80
N ILE A 244 -32.51 39.06 16.82
CA ILE A 244 -32.66 38.70 15.39
C ILE A 244 -31.51 37.80 14.97
N ILE A 245 -31.82 36.68 14.30
CA ILE A 245 -30.82 35.72 13.82
C ILE A 245 -30.56 35.86 12.32
N THR A 246 -29.29 35.84 11.92
CA THR A 246 -28.84 35.84 10.52
C THR A 246 -27.69 34.86 10.31
N THR A 247 -27.46 34.41 9.08
CA THR A 247 -26.26 33.64 8.72
C THR A 247 -25.14 34.61 8.36
N VAL A 248 -23.92 34.32 8.85
CA VAL A 248 -22.73 35.14 8.55
C VAL A 248 -21.65 34.36 7.80
N ALA A 249 -21.70 33.03 7.82
CA ALA A 249 -20.84 32.16 7.02
C ALA A 249 -21.49 30.80 6.77
N GLY A 250 -21.22 30.20 5.61
CA GLY A 250 -21.74 28.89 5.22
C GLY A 250 -23.11 28.97 4.52
N ASN A 251 -23.29 28.17 3.48
CA ASN A 251 -24.53 28.11 2.69
C ASN A 251 -25.46 26.95 3.06
N GLY A 252 -25.05 26.10 4.01
CA GLY A 252 -25.82 24.94 4.46
C GLY A 252 -25.49 23.61 3.80
N THR A 253 -24.57 23.59 2.85
CA THR A 253 -24.06 22.36 2.25
C THR A 253 -22.69 22.03 2.83
N ALA A 254 -22.49 20.78 3.23
CA ALA A 254 -21.21 20.28 3.71
C ALA A 254 -20.13 20.36 2.61
N GLY A 255 -18.90 20.69 3.00
CA GLY A 255 -17.73 20.65 2.13
C GLY A 255 -16.97 21.98 2.11
N TYR A 256 -16.14 22.17 1.08
CA TYR A 256 -15.26 23.32 0.87
C TYR A 256 -15.42 23.84 -0.57
N VAL A 257 -15.18 25.13 -0.81
CA VAL A 257 -15.19 25.72 -2.16
C VAL A 257 -13.81 26.29 -2.48
N SER A 258 -13.47 27.44 -1.90
CA SER A 258 -12.18 28.12 -2.06
C SER A 258 -12.06 29.25 -1.04
N ASP A 259 -10.87 29.86 -0.96
CA ASP A 259 -10.62 31.06 -0.15
C ASP A 259 -10.81 32.35 -0.95
N GLY A 260 -10.92 33.49 -0.26
CA GLY A 260 -11.03 34.83 -0.87
C GLY A 260 -12.42 35.18 -1.40
N GLY A 261 -13.39 34.27 -1.32
CA GLY A 261 -14.78 34.50 -1.73
C GLY A 261 -15.69 34.98 -0.59
N PRO A 262 -16.97 35.28 -0.89
CA PRO A 262 -17.95 35.66 0.13
C PRO A 262 -18.25 34.52 1.12
N ALA A 263 -18.23 34.83 2.42
CA ALA A 263 -18.48 33.88 3.49
C ALA A 263 -19.87 33.22 3.41
N LEU A 264 -20.89 33.92 2.90
CA LEU A 264 -22.23 33.37 2.70
C LEU A 264 -22.30 32.34 1.56
N GLY A 265 -21.39 32.43 0.59
CA GLY A 265 -21.33 31.50 -0.55
C GLY A 265 -20.53 30.23 -0.25
N THR A 266 -19.69 30.23 0.80
CA THR A 266 -18.83 29.09 1.12
C THR A 266 -19.61 27.89 1.64
N ARG A 267 -18.99 26.72 1.53
CA ARG A 267 -19.39 25.51 2.25
C ARG A 267 -18.54 25.40 3.52
N LEU A 268 -19.16 24.94 4.61
CA LEU A 268 -18.50 24.59 5.87
C LEU A 268 -18.88 23.14 6.18
N HIS A 269 -18.02 22.39 6.86
CA HIS A 269 -18.29 21.00 7.20
C HIS A 269 -18.17 20.79 8.70
N TYR A 270 -19.34 20.68 9.34
CA TYR A 270 -19.51 20.63 10.79
C TYR A 270 -18.67 21.70 11.52
N PRO A 271 -18.97 23.00 11.32
CA PRO A 271 -18.26 24.07 12.02
C PRO A 271 -18.34 23.88 13.53
N TRP A 272 -17.24 24.21 14.21
CA TRP A 272 -17.03 23.88 15.61
C TRP A 272 -16.76 25.13 16.46
N GLY A 273 -15.53 25.31 16.95
CA GLY A 273 -15.13 26.44 17.79
C GLY A 273 -15.12 27.76 17.01
N LEU A 274 -15.41 28.84 17.71
CA LEU A 274 -15.44 30.20 17.19
C LEU A 274 -14.57 31.11 18.04
N ALA A 275 -13.91 32.08 17.43
CA ALA A 275 -13.21 33.16 18.13
C ALA A 275 -13.36 34.47 17.35
N LEU A 276 -13.27 35.60 18.04
CA LEU A 276 -13.27 36.94 17.44
C LEU A 276 -11.97 37.65 17.77
N ASP A 277 -11.39 38.37 16.80
CA ASP A 277 -10.32 39.33 17.07
C ASP A 277 -10.89 40.72 17.40
N GLU A 278 -10.03 41.65 17.82
CA GLU A 278 -10.42 43.02 18.20
C GLU A 278 -11.00 43.83 17.03
N ALA A 279 -10.68 43.46 15.78
CA ALA A 279 -11.26 44.07 14.59
C ALA A 279 -12.64 43.48 14.25
N GLY A 280 -13.10 42.48 15.00
CA GLY A 280 -14.37 41.79 14.77
C GLY A 280 -14.31 40.69 13.69
N SER A 281 -13.12 40.28 13.25
CA SER A 281 -12.99 39.15 12.34
C SER A 281 -13.32 37.85 13.07
N LEU A 282 -14.10 36.99 12.43
CA LEU A 282 -14.54 35.71 12.97
C LEU A 282 -13.63 34.58 12.51
N TYR A 283 -13.12 33.80 13.45
CA TYR A 283 -12.39 32.57 13.20
C TYR A 283 -13.30 31.38 13.45
N ILE A 284 -13.15 30.34 12.63
CA ILE A 284 -14.04 29.18 12.58
C ILE A 284 -13.18 27.91 12.50
N GLY A 285 -13.33 27.01 13.48
CA GLY A 285 -12.88 25.63 13.35
C GLY A 285 -13.77 24.89 12.35
N ASP A 286 -13.32 24.76 11.10
CA ASP A 286 -14.03 24.06 10.03
C ASP A 286 -13.65 22.57 10.07
N GLY A 287 -14.11 21.91 11.12
CA GLY A 287 -13.52 20.68 11.66
C GLY A 287 -13.33 19.57 10.64
N HIS A 288 -14.37 19.24 9.87
CA HIS A 288 -14.32 18.16 8.88
C HIS A 288 -13.76 18.59 7.52
N ASN A 289 -13.49 19.88 7.33
CA ASN A 289 -12.64 20.36 6.25
C ASN A 289 -11.17 20.49 6.70
N HIS A 290 -10.83 20.14 7.95
CA HIS A 290 -9.46 20.14 8.49
C HIS A 290 -8.75 21.49 8.35
N ARG A 291 -9.51 22.58 8.58
CA ARG A 291 -9.05 23.96 8.42
C ARG A 291 -9.54 24.84 9.56
N VAL A 292 -8.80 25.92 9.81
CA VAL A 292 -9.32 27.10 10.52
C VAL A 292 -9.53 28.20 9.50
N ARG A 293 -10.74 28.75 9.48
CA ARG A 293 -11.17 29.78 8.52
C ARG A 293 -11.30 31.13 9.23
N LYS A 294 -10.96 32.23 8.55
CA LYS A 294 -11.16 33.61 9.00
C LYS A 294 -12.16 34.30 8.09
N VAL A 295 -13.15 34.97 8.66
CA VAL A 295 -14.12 35.84 8.00
C VAL A 295 -13.85 37.27 8.45
N THR A 296 -13.46 38.13 7.52
CA THR A 296 -13.25 39.56 7.78
C THR A 296 -14.58 40.33 7.80
N SER A 297 -14.57 41.56 8.30
CA SER A 297 -15.78 42.39 8.48
C SER A 297 -16.49 42.73 7.16
N ASP A 298 -15.78 42.70 6.04
CA ASP A 298 -16.32 42.84 4.68
C ASP A 298 -16.95 41.54 4.12
N GLY A 299 -16.93 40.46 4.90
CA GLY A 299 -17.58 39.19 4.58
C GLY A 299 -16.75 38.27 3.70
N ILE A 300 -15.43 38.46 3.59
CA ILE A 300 -14.53 37.57 2.86
C ILE A 300 -14.04 36.43 3.75
N ILE A 301 -14.10 35.18 3.27
CA ILE A 301 -13.62 34.00 4.01
C ILE A 301 -12.32 33.44 3.42
N THR A 302 -11.39 33.08 4.29
CA THR A 302 -10.06 32.56 3.92
C THR A 302 -9.58 31.51 4.91
N THR A 303 -8.59 30.70 4.53
CA THR A 303 -7.95 29.73 5.42
C THR A 303 -6.72 30.35 6.07
N VAL A 304 -6.63 30.23 7.40
CA VAL A 304 -5.48 30.74 8.18
C VAL A 304 -4.63 29.62 8.77
N ALA A 305 -5.19 28.40 8.88
CA ALA A 305 -4.43 27.22 9.27
C ALA A 305 -5.05 25.94 8.68
N GLY A 306 -4.21 24.98 8.30
CA GLY A 306 -4.63 23.69 7.73
C GLY A 306 -4.83 23.75 6.21
N ASN A 307 -4.40 22.72 5.50
CA ASN A 307 -4.50 22.61 4.03
C ASN A 307 -5.70 21.78 3.56
N GLY A 308 -6.44 21.17 4.49
CA GLY A 308 -7.60 20.32 4.19
C GLY A 308 -7.36 18.82 4.14
N THR A 309 -6.11 18.39 4.32
CA THR A 309 -5.78 16.98 4.50
C THR A 309 -5.67 16.67 5.99
N ALA A 310 -6.37 15.63 6.43
CA ALA A 310 -6.25 15.12 7.79
C ALA A 310 -4.81 14.67 8.08
N GLY A 311 -4.30 15.02 9.25
CA GLY A 311 -3.02 14.53 9.75
C GLY A 311 -2.19 15.63 10.38
N TYR A 312 -0.88 15.38 10.51
CA TYR A 312 0.06 16.26 11.18
C TYR A 312 1.29 16.50 10.27
N VAL A 313 1.85 17.70 10.37
CA VAL A 313 3.15 18.10 9.82
C VAL A 313 3.92 18.78 10.95
N ASP A 314 5.24 18.60 10.93
CA ASP A 314 6.16 19.14 11.95
C ASP A 314 6.04 20.66 12.12
N ASP A 315 6.45 21.12 13.30
CA ASP A 315 6.34 22.51 13.73
C ASP A 315 7.31 23.45 13.00
N GLY A 316 6.99 24.75 13.01
CA GLY A 316 7.81 25.82 12.44
C GLY A 316 7.43 26.23 11.02
N GLY A 317 6.71 25.37 10.28
CA GLY A 317 6.21 25.66 8.94
C GLY A 317 5.03 26.66 8.91
N PRO A 318 4.62 27.10 7.70
CA PRO A 318 3.48 28.00 7.54
C PRO A 318 2.16 27.33 7.93
N ALA A 319 1.34 28.01 8.73
CA ALA A 319 0.08 27.48 9.24
C ALA A 319 -0.90 27.07 8.13
N ALA A 320 -1.00 27.86 7.06
CA ALA A 320 -1.89 27.54 5.93
C ALA A 320 -1.48 26.26 5.16
N GLY A 321 -0.20 25.89 5.21
CA GLY A 321 0.33 24.70 4.54
C GLY A 321 0.32 23.42 5.38
N THR A 322 0.10 23.53 6.70
CA THR A 322 0.12 22.38 7.61
C THR A 322 -1.08 21.44 7.39
N ARG A 323 -0.97 20.21 7.90
CA ARG A 323 -2.13 19.32 8.11
C ARG A 323 -2.66 19.53 9.53
N LEU A 324 -3.99 19.54 9.64
CA LEU A 324 -4.73 19.51 10.91
C LEU A 324 -5.67 18.32 10.86
N PHE A 325 -6.09 17.80 12.01
CA PHE A 325 -7.05 16.72 12.10
C PHE A 325 -8.15 17.06 13.12
N HIS A 326 -9.28 17.50 12.57
CA HIS A 326 -10.45 17.96 13.33
C HIS A 326 -10.10 19.11 14.31
N PRO A 327 -9.74 20.30 13.77
CA PRO A 327 -9.49 21.49 14.59
C PRO A 327 -10.81 21.97 15.22
N TYR A 328 -11.10 21.49 16.43
CA TYR A 328 -12.40 21.69 17.07
C TYR A 328 -12.45 23.00 17.85
N GLY A 329 -11.75 23.11 18.97
CA GLY A 329 -11.64 24.36 19.73
C GLY A 329 -10.61 25.30 19.12
N ILE A 330 -10.91 26.59 19.16
CA ILE A 330 -9.99 27.67 18.78
C ILE A 330 -10.09 28.82 19.78
N ALA A 331 -8.98 29.51 20.02
CA ALA A 331 -8.95 30.71 20.85
C ALA A 331 -7.89 31.70 20.35
N LEU A 332 -8.12 32.99 20.60
CA LEU A 332 -7.13 34.04 20.36
C LEU A 332 -6.62 34.59 21.69
N ASP A 333 -5.34 34.94 21.74
CA ASP A 333 -4.83 35.84 22.77
C ASP A 333 -4.93 37.31 22.33
N ARG A 334 -4.65 38.25 23.25
CA ARG A 334 -4.70 39.69 22.96
C ARG A 334 -3.64 40.16 21.94
N SER A 335 -2.61 39.37 21.71
CA SER A 335 -1.61 39.67 20.69
C SER A 335 -2.05 39.18 19.30
N GLY A 336 -3.21 38.53 19.20
CA GLY A 336 -3.73 37.97 17.96
C GLY A 336 -3.08 36.64 17.57
N ASN A 337 -2.48 35.91 18.51
CA ASN A 337 -2.04 34.54 18.27
C ASN A 337 -3.21 33.58 18.43
N LEU A 338 -3.27 32.56 17.58
CA LEU A 338 -4.35 31.58 17.55
C LEU A 338 -3.90 30.26 18.15
N TYR A 339 -4.74 29.67 19.00
CA TYR A 339 -4.55 28.35 19.59
C TYR A 339 -5.65 27.44 19.06
N ILE A 340 -5.27 26.23 18.64
CA ILE A 340 -6.12 25.29 17.91
C ILE A 340 -6.03 23.94 18.60
N ALA A 341 -7.14 23.44 19.11
CA ALA A 341 -7.25 22.05 19.54
C ALA A 341 -7.29 21.15 18.29
N ASP A 342 -6.13 20.63 17.95
CA ASP A 342 -5.90 19.69 16.86
C ASP A 342 -6.26 18.28 17.35
N SER A 343 -7.57 18.08 17.57
CA SER A 343 -8.13 17.12 18.51
C SER A 343 -7.69 15.68 18.24
N HIS A 344 -7.77 15.25 16.98
CA HIS A 344 -7.41 13.89 16.59
C HIS A 344 -5.89 13.68 16.46
N ASN A 345 -5.12 14.77 16.42
CA ASN A 345 -3.67 14.72 16.55
C ASN A 345 -3.22 14.82 18.01
N HIS A 346 -4.14 14.85 18.99
CA HIS A 346 -3.84 14.90 20.44
C HIS A 346 -2.90 16.05 20.82
N ARG A 347 -3.07 17.19 20.17
CA ARG A 347 -2.24 18.38 20.34
C ARG A 347 -3.11 19.63 20.45
N VAL A 348 -2.59 20.63 21.13
CA VAL A 348 -2.98 22.03 20.89
C VAL A 348 -1.84 22.68 20.14
N ARG A 349 -2.15 23.17 18.95
CA ARG A 349 -1.23 23.93 18.10
C ARG A 349 -1.46 25.40 18.35
N GLY A 350 -0.50 26.25 18.00
CA GLY A 350 -0.89 27.61 17.70
C GLY A 350 0.01 28.35 16.74
N VAL A 351 -0.52 29.48 16.32
CA VAL A 351 -0.14 30.22 15.13
C VAL A 351 0.16 31.65 15.55
N THR A 352 1.35 32.11 15.17
CA THR A 352 1.85 33.44 15.53
C THR A 352 1.16 34.51 14.68
N ALA A 353 0.70 35.60 15.30
CA ALA A 353 0.18 36.80 14.64
C ALA A 353 -0.90 36.55 13.56
N VAL A 354 -1.77 35.55 13.74
CA VAL A 354 -2.81 35.21 12.75
C VAL A 354 -3.75 36.39 12.44
N ALA A 355 -3.98 37.27 13.41
CA ALA A 355 -4.82 38.45 13.25
C ALA A 355 -4.29 39.41 12.17
N GLN A 356 -2.96 39.48 12.03
CA GLN A 356 -2.25 40.33 11.07
C GLN A 356 -1.98 39.60 9.74
N MET A 357 -2.22 38.29 9.66
CA MET A 357 -2.07 37.56 8.41
C MET A 357 -3.10 38.07 7.41
N THR A 358 -2.59 38.48 6.25
CA THR A 358 -3.38 38.57 5.02
C THR A 358 -3.18 37.24 4.28
N PRO A 359 -4.19 36.38 4.20
CA PRO A 359 -4.10 35.12 3.47
C PRO A 359 -3.69 35.39 2.02
N PRO A 360 -2.90 34.50 1.40
CA PRO A 360 -2.60 34.64 -0.01
C PRO A 360 -3.92 34.69 -0.80
N PRO A 361 -4.00 35.54 -1.85
CA PRO A 361 -5.16 35.52 -2.73
C PRO A 361 -5.40 34.09 -3.23
N PRO A 362 -6.66 33.67 -3.46
CA PRO A 362 -6.96 32.31 -3.89
C PRO A 362 -6.07 31.90 -5.06
N PRO A 363 -5.57 30.65 -5.08
CA PRO A 363 -4.87 30.15 -6.26
C PRO A 363 -5.78 30.35 -7.47
N ALA A 364 -5.22 30.89 -8.55
CA ALA A 364 -6.00 31.27 -9.73
C ALA A 364 -6.74 30.09 -10.39
N ALA A 365 -6.44 28.85 -9.98
CA ALA A 365 -7.09 27.63 -10.42
C ALA A 365 -7.15 26.56 -9.33
N ASP A 366 -8.19 25.72 -9.33
CA ASP A 366 -8.26 24.49 -8.52
C ASP A 366 -8.50 23.33 -9.48
N LEU A 367 -7.42 22.60 -9.79
CA LEU A 367 -7.39 21.62 -10.87
C LEU A 367 -7.46 20.20 -10.33
N TYR A 368 -8.23 19.35 -11.02
CA TYR A 368 -8.28 17.91 -10.77
C TYR A 368 -8.31 17.14 -12.08
N GLY A 369 -7.93 15.86 -12.05
CA GLY A 369 -7.93 14.95 -13.19
C GLY A 369 -9.09 13.95 -13.20
N GLU A 370 -9.74 13.79 -14.35
CA GLU A 370 -10.55 12.62 -14.68
C GLU A 370 -9.63 11.59 -15.35
N VAL A 371 -9.27 10.53 -14.62
CA VAL A 371 -8.30 9.53 -15.08
C VAL A 371 -8.75 8.87 -16.38
N VAL A 372 -7.83 8.81 -17.34
CA VAL A 372 -7.94 8.04 -18.57
C VAL A 372 -6.86 6.97 -18.52
N SER A 373 -7.26 5.71 -18.40
CA SER A 373 -6.36 4.57 -18.37
C SER A 373 -7.09 3.38 -18.98
N PRO A 374 -6.45 2.52 -19.79
CA PRO A 374 -6.89 1.15 -19.86
C PRO A 374 -6.48 0.43 -18.57
N TYR A 375 -7.29 -0.53 -18.16
CA TYR A 375 -6.93 -1.42 -17.05
C TYR A 375 -6.20 -2.68 -17.53
N ARG A 376 -6.33 -3.02 -18.82
CA ARG A 376 -5.72 -4.18 -19.48
C ARG A 376 -5.30 -3.82 -20.91
N VAL A 377 -4.08 -4.18 -21.30
CA VAL A 377 -3.52 -3.94 -22.64
C VAL A 377 -2.72 -5.14 -23.11
N GLN A 378 -2.73 -5.42 -24.42
CA GLN A 378 -1.85 -6.43 -25.01
C GLN A 378 -0.47 -5.83 -25.30
N ARG A 379 0.52 -6.71 -25.49
CA ARG A 379 1.84 -6.30 -26.00
C ARG A 379 1.71 -5.74 -27.42
N ASP A 380 2.60 -4.82 -27.77
CA ASP A 380 2.63 -4.07 -29.03
C ASP A 380 1.36 -3.27 -29.33
N GLN A 381 0.50 -3.08 -28.33
CA GLN A 381 -0.67 -2.22 -28.41
C GLN A 381 -0.35 -0.85 -27.84
N GLU A 382 -0.70 0.19 -28.60
CA GLU A 382 -0.70 1.56 -28.09
C GLU A 382 -2.04 1.91 -27.42
N PHE A 383 -1.97 2.69 -26.35
CA PHE A 383 -3.12 3.11 -25.57
C PHE A 383 -2.94 4.50 -24.95
N ASP A 384 -4.04 5.04 -24.45
CA ASP A 384 -4.09 6.37 -23.86
C ASP A 384 -4.01 6.28 -22.33
N LEU A 385 -3.04 6.99 -21.74
CA LEU A 385 -2.80 7.00 -20.30
C LEU A 385 -2.60 8.44 -19.80
N GLY A 386 -3.32 8.83 -18.75
CA GLY A 386 -3.20 10.15 -18.13
C GLY A 386 -4.51 10.60 -17.48
N ALA A 387 -4.83 11.89 -17.59
CA ALA A 387 -6.11 12.42 -17.13
C ALA A 387 -6.57 13.61 -17.95
N ARG A 388 -7.89 13.78 -18.05
CA ARG A 388 -8.49 15.03 -18.54
C ARG A 388 -8.58 16.01 -17.38
N ILE A 389 -7.93 17.16 -17.52
CA ILE A 389 -7.81 18.16 -16.45
C ILE A 389 -9.03 19.06 -16.46
N ARG A 390 -9.59 19.25 -15.28
CA ARG A 390 -10.78 20.06 -15.01
C ARG A 390 -10.44 21.14 -14.00
N ASN A 391 -11.18 22.24 -14.05
CA ASN A 391 -11.04 23.33 -13.09
C ASN A 391 -12.33 23.44 -12.26
N ARG A 392 -12.23 23.18 -10.96
CA ARG A 392 -13.32 23.38 -9.99
C ARG A 392 -13.20 24.72 -9.24
N GLY A 393 -12.12 25.46 -9.51
CA GLY A 393 -11.84 26.75 -8.91
C GLY A 393 -12.76 27.86 -9.43
N PRO A 394 -12.82 29.01 -8.74
CA PRO A 394 -13.75 30.09 -9.09
C PRO A 394 -13.33 30.89 -10.33
N ASN A 395 -12.05 30.80 -10.76
CA ASN A 395 -11.47 31.58 -11.85
C ASN A 395 -10.94 30.68 -12.97
N PRO A 396 -10.89 31.15 -14.23
CA PRO A 396 -10.24 30.43 -15.32
C PRO A 396 -8.76 30.15 -15.03
N ALA A 397 -8.32 28.94 -15.33
CA ALA A 397 -6.92 28.55 -15.21
C ALA A 397 -6.18 28.87 -16.52
N ASP A 398 -5.14 29.67 -16.44
CA ASP A 398 -4.24 29.89 -17.58
C ASP A 398 -3.37 28.65 -17.83
N GLY A 399 -3.56 28.04 -18.99
CA GLY A 399 -2.90 26.81 -19.40
C GLY A 399 -1.38 26.92 -19.52
N GLN A 400 -0.82 28.12 -19.62
CA GLN A 400 0.64 28.31 -19.59
C GLN A 400 1.26 27.88 -18.26
N TYR A 401 0.46 27.87 -17.18
CA TYR A 401 0.91 27.46 -15.85
C TYR A 401 0.49 26.03 -15.51
N VAL A 402 -0.36 25.38 -16.31
CA VAL A 402 -0.77 23.99 -16.08
C VAL A 402 0.25 23.04 -16.68
N THR A 403 0.86 22.20 -15.84
CA THR A 403 1.77 21.14 -16.29
C THR A 403 1.27 19.79 -15.81
N VAL A 404 1.18 18.83 -16.73
CA VAL A 404 0.85 17.43 -16.42
C VAL A 404 2.09 16.57 -16.62
N VAL A 405 2.49 15.82 -15.60
CA VAL A 405 3.67 14.96 -15.60
C VAL A 405 3.25 13.51 -15.40
N LEU A 406 3.55 12.65 -16.36
CA LEU A 406 3.32 11.20 -16.29
C LEU A 406 4.67 10.47 -16.19
N ASN A 407 4.89 9.71 -15.12
CA ASN A 407 6.03 8.82 -14.97
C ASN A 407 5.60 7.37 -15.19
N LEU A 408 6.10 6.75 -16.24
CA LEU A 408 5.80 5.39 -16.63
C LEU A 408 6.57 4.36 -15.80
N ALA A 409 5.89 3.28 -15.43
CA ALA A 409 6.48 2.11 -14.78
C ALA A 409 7.55 1.40 -15.66
N ASP A 410 8.43 0.61 -15.03
CA ASP A 410 9.47 -0.17 -15.71
C ASP A 410 8.81 -1.25 -16.57
N GLY A 411 8.85 -1.11 -17.90
CA GLY A 411 8.17 -1.99 -18.84
C GLY A 411 7.15 -1.29 -19.74
N LEU A 412 6.81 -0.02 -19.47
CA LEU A 412 6.03 0.82 -20.39
C LEU A 412 6.90 1.90 -21.00
N VAL A 413 6.59 2.31 -22.22
CA VAL A 413 7.29 3.39 -22.93
C VAL A 413 6.31 4.39 -23.51
N GLY A 414 6.74 5.63 -23.68
CA GLY A 414 5.94 6.62 -24.39
C GLY A 414 5.78 6.25 -25.86
N GLY A 415 4.68 6.69 -26.47
CA GLY A 415 4.37 6.43 -27.88
C GLY A 415 5.39 7.07 -28.85
N PRO A 416 5.24 6.81 -30.16
CA PRO A 416 6.15 7.28 -31.20
C PRO A 416 6.43 8.79 -31.09
N GLY A 417 7.71 9.17 -31.12
CA GLY A 417 8.16 10.57 -31.04
C GLY A 417 8.37 11.10 -29.62
N THR A 418 8.21 10.27 -28.58
CA THR A 418 8.57 10.63 -27.20
C THR A 418 9.87 9.91 -26.78
N SER A 419 10.67 10.57 -25.93
CA SER A 419 11.92 9.98 -25.40
C SER A 419 11.81 9.78 -23.89
N GLY A 420 11.94 8.53 -23.44
CA GLY A 420 12.02 8.18 -22.03
C GLY A 420 10.67 7.86 -21.36
N ARG A 421 10.70 7.75 -20.03
CA ARG A 421 9.57 7.31 -19.20
C ARG A 421 8.84 8.45 -18.49
N ARG A 422 9.39 9.66 -18.52
CA ARG A 422 8.78 10.85 -17.94
C ARG A 422 8.24 11.71 -19.07
N LEU A 423 6.92 11.75 -19.21
CA LEU A 423 6.21 12.53 -20.20
C LEU A 423 5.64 13.79 -19.55
N THR A 424 5.65 14.91 -20.27
CA THR A 424 5.18 16.19 -19.74
C THR A 424 4.40 16.96 -20.79
N ARG A 425 3.33 17.66 -20.38
CA ARG A 425 2.49 18.49 -21.25
C ARG A 425 2.11 19.79 -20.56
N THR A 426 2.15 20.89 -21.31
CA THR A 426 1.73 22.25 -20.90
C THR A 426 0.75 22.81 -21.93
N PHE A 427 -0.16 23.69 -21.52
CA PHE A 427 -1.30 24.15 -22.33
C PHE A 427 -1.23 25.65 -22.66
N SER A 428 -0.06 26.12 -23.10
CA SER A 428 0.19 27.54 -23.38
C SER A 428 -0.81 28.14 -24.37
N GLY A 429 -1.31 29.35 -24.05
CA GLY A 429 -2.28 30.07 -24.89
C GLY A 429 -3.73 29.59 -24.75
N GLN A 430 -4.01 28.62 -23.88
CA GLN A 430 -5.36 28.14 -23.61
C GLN A 430 -5.83 28.58 -22.21
N GLN A 431 -7.13 28.70 -22.05
CA GLN A 431 -7.78 28.99 -20.77
C GLN A 431 -8.73 27.84 -20.42
N LEU A 432 -8.70 27.38 -19.17
CA LEU A 432 -9.61 26.36 -18.67
C LEU A 432 -10.66 27.03 -17.75
N PRO A 433 -11.86 27.33 -18.27
CA PRO A 433 -12.88 28.02 -17.48
C PRO A 433 -13.37 27.15 -16.30
N PRO A 434 -13.88 27.77 -15.22
CA PRO A 434 -14.50 27.07 -14.11
C PRO A 434 -15.64 26.15 -14.56
N GLN A 435 -15.64 24.90 -14.09
CA GLN A 435 -16.71 23.91 -14.30
C GLN A 435 -17.06 23.61 -15.77
N GLN A 436 -16.28 24.13 -16.72
CA GLN A 436 -16.50 24.05 -18.15
C GLN A 436 -15.18 23.75 -18.86
N GLY A 437 -15.24 22.97 -19.94
CA GLY A 437 -14.04 22.59 -20.70
C GLY A 437 -13.14 21.54 -20.02
N THR A 438 -12.08 21.18 -20.73
CA THR A 438 -11.04 20.22 -20.30
C THR A 438 -9.72 20.53 -20.97
N PHE A 439 -8.61 20.38 -20.25
CA PHE A 439 -7.31 20.18 -20.90
C PHE A 439 -7.00 18.68 -21.03
N ASP A 440 -6.49 18.28 -22.19
CA ASP A 440 -6.19 16.89 -22.47
C ASP A 440 -4.77 16.52 -22.01
N GLY A 441 -4.65 16.11 -20.73
CA GLY A 441 -3.42 15.64 -20.08
C GLY A 441 -3.16 14.14 -20.31
N VAL A 442 -3.61 13.61 -21.45
CA VAL A 442 -3.50 12.21 -21.83
C VAL A 442 -2.32 12.03 -22.78
N PHE A 443 -1.56 10.95 -22.57
CA PHE A 443 -0.39 10.60 -23.36
C PHE A 443 -0.61 9.27 -24.07
N ARG A 444 -0.05 9.15 -25.27
CA ARG A 444 0.05 7.88 -25.97
C ARG A 444 1.19 7.07 -25.38
N VAL A 445 0.92 5.82 -25.01
CA VAL A 445 1.85 4.89 -24.34
C VAL A 445 1.76 3.53 -25.02
N SER A 446 2.82 2.73 -24.98
CA SER A 446 2.82 1.34 -25.46
C SER A 446 3.49 0.39 -24.47
N ALA A 447 3.08 -0.88 -24.56
CA ALA A 447 3.76 -2.00 -23.90
C ALA A 447 4.59 -2.77 -24.96
N PRO A 448 5.93 -2.66 -24.96
CA PRO A 448 6.78 -3.36 -25.94
C PRO A 448 6.55 -4.89 -25.96
N ALA A 449 6.82 -5.54 -27.09
CA ALA A 449 6.80 -7.00 -27.27
C ALA A 449 7.52 -7.81 -26.17
N THR A 450 8.57 -7.23 -25.59
CA THR A 450 9.40 -7.86 -24.54
C THR A 450 8.84 -7.68 -23.13
N THR A 451 7.74 -6.94 -22.94
CA THR A 451 7.19 -6.61 -21.63
C THR A 451 6.56 -7.85 -20.99
N PRO A 452 7.04 -8.31 -19.83
CA PRO A 452 6.42 -9.43 -19.13
C PRO A 452 4.92 -9.18 -18.84
N PRO A 453 4.08 -10.22 -18.75
CA PRO A 453 2.71 -10.03 -18.30
C PRO A 453 2.70 -9.63 -16.83
N GLY A 454 1.84 -8.69 -16.43
CA GLY A 454 1.80 -8.19 -15.06
C GLY A 454 1.19 -6.81 -14.93
N THR A 455 1.11 -6.32 -13.70
CA THR A 455 0.58 -4.99 -13.38
C THR A 455 1.71 -4.00 -13.16
N TYR A 456 1.67 -2.91 -13.90
CA TYR A 456 2.66 -1.85 -13.93
C TYR A 456 2.06 -0.56 -13.36
N LEU A 457 2.69 0.02 -12.33
CA LEU A 457 2.17 1.18 -11.61
C LEU A 457 2.87 2.48 -12.06
N SER A 458 2.21 3.23 -12.93
CA SER A 458 2.67 4.56 -13.35
C SER A 458 2.13 5.65 -12.42
N THR A 459 2.77 6.82 -12.37
CA THR A 459 2.27 7.96 -11.58
C THR A 459 1.98 9.17 -12.45
N LEU A 460 0.92 9.90 -12.13
CA LEU A 460 0.53 11.13 -12.80
C LEU A 460 0.46 12.26 -11.77
N GLU A 461 0.96 13.44 -12.14
CA GLU A 461 0.89 14.65 -11.32
C GLU A 461 0.40 15.85 -12.16
N ILE A 462 -0.49 16.65 -11.59
CA ILE A 462 -1.01 17.90 -12.13
C ILE A 462 -0.44 19.05 -11.30
N GLN A 463 0.19 20.01 -11.97
CA GLN A 463 0.87 21.16 -11.36
C GLN A 463 0.28 22.45 -11.93
N TYR A 464 0.20 23.51 -11.11
CA TYR A 464 -0.21 24.85 -11.56
C TYR A 464 0.76 25.90 -11.02
N GLY A 465 1.46 26.63 -11.90
CA GLY A 465 2.37 27.71 -11.50
C GLY A 465 3.56 27.26 -10.64
N GLY A 466 3.87 25.96 -10.65
CA GLY A 466 4.87 25.34 -9.76
C GLY A 466 4.34 24.91 -8.39
N ASP A 467 3.07 25.17 -8.07
CA ASP A 467 2.43 24.68 -6.85
C ASP A 467 2.05 23.20 -6.97
N LEU A 468 2.48 22.41 -5.99
CA LEU A 468 2.16 20.98 -5.85
C LEU A 468 0.95 20.71 -4.94
N ASN A 469 0.41 21.74 -4.28
CA ASN A 469 -0.66 21.65 -3.28
C ASN A 469 -2.08 21.77 -3.87
N LEU A 470 -2.27 21.39 -5.13
CA LEU A 470 -3.60 21.21 -5.69
C LEU A 470 -4.23 19.97 -5.06
N LYS A 471 -5.51 20.01 -4.71
CA LYS A 471 -6.18 18.83 -4.13
C LYS A 471 -6.66 17.91 -5.25
N ASP A 472 -6.41 16.60 -5.11
CA ASP A 472 -6.72 15.56 -6.10
C ASP A 472 -5.90 15.71 -7.39
N ASN A 473 -4.60 15.98 -7.25
CA ASN A 473 -3.69 16.26 -8.37
C ASN A 473 -2.65 15.17 -8.64
N ALA A 474 -2.57 14.14 -7.79
CA ALA A 474 -1.63 13.02 -7.94
C ALA A 474 -2.38 11.68 -8.01
N TYR A 475 -1.99 10.82 -8.95
CA TYR A 475 -2.66 9.54 -9.23
C TYR A 475 -1.65 8.42 -9.44
N THR A 476 -2.01 7.22 -8.98
CA THR A 476 -1.36 5.97 -9.39
C THR A 476 -2.22 5.32 -10.47
N LEU A 477 -1.63 5.08 -11.63
CA LEU A 477 -2.30 4.54 -12.82
C LEU A 477 -1.82 3.10 -13.07
N PRO A 478 -2.58 2.07 -12.66
CA PRO A 478 -2.24 0.68 -12.89
C PRO A 478 -2.56 0.27 -14.33
N VAL A 479 -1.58 -0.33 -15.02
CA VAL A 479 -1.74 -0.92 -16.35
C VAL A 479 -1.43 -2.41 -16.27
N THR A 480 -2.39 -3.26 -16.62
CA THR A 480 -2.16 -4.72 -16.68
C THR A 480 -1.77 -5.11 -18.10
N VAL A 481 -0.54 -5.54 -18.31
CA VAL A 481 -0.11 -6.13 -19.59
C VAL A 481 -0.53 -7.60 -19.58
N VAL A 482 -1.35 -7.97 -20.56
CA VAL A 482 -1.83 -9.33 -20.76
C VAL A 482 -1.22 -9.93 -22.02
N VAL A 483 -1.04 -11.26 -22.01
CA VAL A 483 -0.72 -12.02 -23.22
C VAL A 483 -2.01 -12.11 -24.06
N PRO A 484 -1.97 -12.08 -25.40
CA PRO A 484 -3.13 -12.38 -26.25
C PRO A 484 -3.81 -13.69 -25.86
N ASP A 485 -5.08 -13.90 -26.26
CA ASP A 485 -5.74 -15.18 -26.03
C ASP A 485 -4.94 -16.33 -26.68
N PRO A 486 -4.76 -17.48 -26.00
CA PRO A 486 -4.04 -18.61 -26.57
C PRO A 486 -4.67 -19.09 -27.87
N VAL A 487 -3.84 -19.34 -28.88
CA VAL A 487 -4.31 -20.00 -30.10
C VAL A 487 -4.67 -21.45 -29.74
N ALA A 488 -5.95 -21.79 -29.91
CA ALA A 488 -6.47 -23.14 -29.63
C ALA A 488 -6.15 -24.15 -30.75
N ASP A 489 -5.54 -23.70 -31.84
CA ASP A 489 -5.15 -24.56 -32.96
C ASP A 489 -3.73 -25.08 -32.76
N GLU A 490 -3.58 -26.40 -32.70
CA GLU A 490 -2.31 -27.11 -32.57
C GLU A 490 -1.34 -26.84 -33.73
N THR A 491 -1.83 -26.38 -34.88
CA THR A 491 -0.98 -26.00 -36.03
C THR A 491 -0.16 -24.73 -35.79
N ALA A 492 -0.45 -23.97 -34.73
CA ALA A 492 0.38 -22.85 -34.30
C ALA A 492 1.65 -23.29 -33.55
N LEU A 493 1.76 -24.58 -33.17
CA LEU A 493 2.98 -25.15 -32.63
C LEU A 493 3.95 -25.47 -33.77
N THR A 494 5.22 -25.18 -33.57
CA THR A 494 6.31 -25.75 -34.38
C THR A 494 6.85 -26.98 -33.65
N ILE A 495 6.73 -28.14 -34.29
CA ILE A 495 7.07 -29.45 -33.72
C ILE A 495 8.19 -30.07 -34.52
N PHE A 496 9.26 -30.50 -33.84
CA PHE A 496 10.36 -31.22 -34.49
C PHE A 496 11.00 -32.23 -33.54
N GLN A 497 11.59 -33.27 -34.13
CA GLN A 497 12.45 -34.19 -33.39
C GLN A 497 13.77 -33.49 -33.06
N ASP A 498 14.03 -33.31 -31.77
CA ASP A 498 15.17 -32.57 -31.24
C ASP A 498 16.47 -33.39 -31.38
N THR A 499 16.39 -34.71 -31.19
CA THR A 499 17.53 -35.63 -31.30
C THR A 499 17.16 -36.93 -32.03
N VAL A 500 18.04 -37.38 -32.92
CA VAL A 500 17.94 -38.69 -33.61
C VAL A 500 18.72 -39.73 -32.80
N PRO A 501 18.06 -40.71 -32.14
CA PRO A 501 18.77 -41.69 -31.34
C PRO A 501 19.56 -42.65 -32.20
N GLN A 502 20.74 -43.03 -31.73
CA GLN A 502 21.60 -44.03 -32.32
C GLN A 502 21.89 -45.12 -31.29
N VAL A 503 21.46 -46.36 -31.56
CA VAL A 503 21.59 -47.48 -30.62
C VAL A 503 21.80 -48.82 -31.32
N ALA A 504 22.40 -49.79 -30.65
CA ALA A 504 22.56 -51.14 -31.21
C ALA A 504 21.25 -51.96 -31.10
N PRO A 505 21.11 -53.05 -31.88
CA PRO A 505 19.95 -53.95 -31.80
C PRO A 505 19.69 -54.41 -30.36
N GLY A 506 18.42 -54.37 -29.95
CA GLY A 506 17.98 -54.78 -28.61
C GLY A 506 18.09 -53.70 -27.53
N GLN A 507 18.72 -52.56 -27.78
CA GLN A 507 18.98 -51.54 -26.76
C GLN A 507 17.91 -50.46 -26.70
N ARG A 508 17.80 -49.83 -25.52
CA ARG A 508 16.82 -48.77 -25.24
C ARG A 508 17.42 -47.37 -25.47
N SER A 509 16.56 -46.44 -25.85
CA SER A 509 16.85 -45.02 -26.06
C SER A 509 15.57 -44.19 -25.87
N ALA A 510 15.58 -42.93 -26.30
CA ALA A 510 14.39 -42.10 -26.37
C ALA A 510 14.37 -41.22 -27.63
N PHE A 511 13.18 -40.94 -28.14
CA PHE A 511 12.95 -39.82 -29.05
C PHE A 511 12.60 -38.57 -28.22
N ASN A 512 13.29 -37.46 -28.49
CA ASN A 512 12.95 -36.17 -27.92
C ASN A 512 12.21 -35.34 -28.97
N LEU A 513 10.97 -34.96 -28.68
CA LEU A 513 10.21 -34.03 -29.52
C LEU A 513 10.07 -32.69 -28.81
N ARG A 514 10.41 -31.61 -29.50
CA ARG A 514 10.28 -30.25 -28.99
C ARG A 514 9.08 -29.57 -29.64
N TYR A 515 8.25 -28.95 -28.82
CA TYR A 515 7.12 -28.12 -29.21
C TYR A 515 7.44 -26.67 -28.86
N THR A 516 7.32 -25.78 -29.84
CA THR A 516 7.64 -24.35 -29.71
C THR A 516 6.55 -23.50 -30.37
N ALA A 517 6.58 -22.18 -30.17
CA ALA A 517 5.72 -21.22 -30.86
C ALA A 517 6.52 -19.95 -31.21
N PRO A 518 6.07 -19.13 -32.17
CA PRO A 518 6.65 -17.81 -32.41
C PRO A 518 6.81 -17.01 -31.11
N ALA A 519 7.87 -16.20 -31.02
CA ALA A 519 8.31 -15.59 -29.77
C ALA A 519 7.15 -14.89 -29.01
N GLY A 520 6.80 -15.43 -27.84
CA GLY A 520 5.77 -14.88 -26.96
C GLY A 520 4.32 -15.18 -27.35
N GLN A 521 4.07 -15.93 -28.44
CA GLN A 521 2.71 -16.35 -28.81
C GLN A 521 2.24 -17.50 -27.89
N PRO A 522 1.13 -17.32 -27.15
CA PRO A 522 0.52 -18.40 -26.38
C PRO A 522 -0.20 -19.37 -27.32
N VAL A 523 0.07 -20.65 -27.16
CA VAL A 523 -0.62 -21.72 -27.89
C VAL A 523 -1.11 -22.75 -26.88
N ASN A 524 -2.40 -23.05 -26.91
CA ASN A 524 -3.05 -23.98 -26.00
C ASN A 524 -4.10 -24.80 -26.75
N PRO A 525 -3.71 -25.90 -27.40
CA PRO A 525 -4.64 -26.73 -28.15
C PRO A 525 -5.61 -27.54 -27.26
N GLY A 526 -5.44 -27.48 -25.93
CA GLY A 526 -6.13 -28.34 -25.01
C GLY A 526 -5.62 -29.78 -25.07
N THR A 527 -6.32 -30.69 -24.38
CA THR A 527 -5.94 -32.10 -24.36
C THR A 527 -6.24 -32.75 -25.71
N ILE A 528 -5.18 -33.11 -26.44
CA ILE A 528 -5.26 -33.76 -27.75
C ILE A 528 -4.68 -35.17 -27.70
N VAL A 529 -5.17 -36.04 -28.59
CA VAL A 529 -4.59 -37.37 -28.82
C VAL A 529 -3.55 -37.25 -29.92
N GLN A 530 -2.35 -37.71 -29.63
CA GLN A 530 -1.17 -37.65 -30.49
C GLN A 530 -0.78 -39.08 -30.84
N ARG A 531 -0.70 -39.38 -32.14
CA ARG A 531 -0.37 -40.73 -32.62
C ARG A 531 1.06 -40.76 -33.15
N PHE A 532 1.87 -41.61 -32.56
CA PHE A 532 3.24 -41.85 -32.97
C PHE A 532 3.34 -43.24 -33.61
N THR A 533 4.11 -43.34 -34.69
CA THR A 533 4.49 -44.59 -35.34
C THR A 533 6.00 -44.70 -35.29
N ALA A 534 6.49 -45.78 -34.67
CA ALA A 534 7.93 -45.97 -34.53
C ALA A 534 8.55 -46.22 -35.92
N PRO A 535 9.78 -45.77 -36.19
CA PRO A 535 10.54 -46.22 -37.36
C PRO A 535 10.66 -47.75 -37.35
N THR A 536 10.72 -48.44 -38.49
CA THR A 536 10.57 -49.91 -38.56
C THR A 536 11.59 -50.71 -37.77
N GLY A 537 12.76 -50.12 -37.49
CA GLY A 537 13.79 -50.70 -36.62
C GLY A 537 13.54 -50.55 -35.12
N PHE A 538 12.52 -49.78 -34.71
CA PHE A 538 12.26 -49.44 -33.32
C PHE A 538 10.83 -49.83 -32.88
N VAL A 539 10.67 -49.97 -31.57
CA VAL A 539 9.37 -50.09 -30.88
C VAL A 539 9.33 -49.11 -29.71
N PHE A 540 8.17 -48.53 -29.42
CA PHE A 540 7.94 -47.73 -28.22
C PHE A 540 7.90 -48.60 -26.99
N THR A 541 8.50 -48.11 -25.90
CA THR A 541 8.56 -48.81 -24.61
C THR A 541 8.41 -47.82 -23.46
N GLY A 542 8.12 -48.33 -22.26
CA GLY A 542 8.18 -47.53 -21.04
C GLY A 542 7.20 -46.36 -20.96
N GLN A 543 7.46 -45.45 -20.02
CA GLN A 543 6.61 -44.32 -19.67
C GLN A 543 7.15 -43.04 -20.32
N PRO A 544 6.43 -42.41 -21.28
CA PRO A 544 6.82 -41.11 -21.82
C PRO A 544 6.65 -40.00 -20.78
N THR A 545 7.50 -38.98 -20.87
CA THR A 545 7.53 -37.82 -19.96
C THR A 545 7.55 -36.51 -20.74
N TYR A 546 7.22 -35.41 -20.06
CA TYR A 546 7.39 -34.05 -20.58
C TYR A 546 8.25 -33.21 -19.63
N ALA A 547 8.88 -32.16 -20.17
CA ALA A 547 9.59 -31.16 -19.38
C ALA A 547 9.52 -29.75 -20.01
N TYR A 548 9.35 -28.74 -19.15
CA TYR A 548 9.58 -27.32 -19.42
C TYR A 548 10.88 -26.90 -18.73
N TYR A 549 11.84 -26.40 -19.49
CA TYR A 549 13.18 -26.07 -18.97
C TYR A 549 13.37 -24.59 -18.62
N GLU A 550 12.59 -23.69 -19.23
CA GLU A 550 12.80 -22.24 -19.18
C GLU A 550 11.74 -21.52 -18.32
N THR A 551 11.40 -22.09 -17.16
CA THR A 551 10.37 -21.52 -16.26
C THR A 551 10.97 -20.76 -15.08
N ILE A 552 10.21 -19.80 -14.53
CA ILE A 552 10.63 -19.07 -13.32
C ILE A 552 10.70 -19.96 -12.06
N HIS A 553 10.16 -21.17 -12.13
CA HIS A 553 10.15 -22.15 -11.04
C HIS A 553 11.19 -23.27 -11.23
N GLY A 554 12.09 -23.16 -12.22
CA GLY A 554 13.03 -24.22 -12.59
C GLY A 554 12.43 -25.22 -13.58
N VAL A 555 12.99 -26.43 -13.68
CA VAL A 555 12.49 -27.46 -14.59
C VAL A 555 11.18 -28.04 -14.06
N ILE A 556 10.10 -27.91 -14.83
CA ILE A 556 8.81 -28.54 -14.51
C ILE A 556 8.66 -29.78 -15.40
N SER A 557 8.58 -30.97 -14.81
CA SER A 557 8.48 -32.23 -15.55
C SER A 557 7.39 -33.16 -15.00
N GLY A 558 6.88 -34.06 -15.84
CA GLY A 558 5.90 -35.05 -15.41
C GLY A 558 5.71 -36.19 -16.40
N ASN A 559 4.83 -37.13 -16.03
CA ASN A 559 4.48 -38.29 -16.85
C ASN A 559 3.36 -37.95 -17.84
N LEU A 560 3.45 -38.51 -19.05
CA LEU A 560 2.42 -38.39 -20.07
C LEU A 560 1.46 -39.58 -20.04
N SER A 561 0.15 -39.32 -20.11
CA SER A 561 -0.85 -40.38 -20.27
C SER A 561 -0.69 -41.01 -21.65
N HIS A 562 -0.55 -42.34 -21.70
CA HIS A 562 -0.21 -43.03 -22.94
C HIS A 562 -0.80 -44.43 -23.06
N ARG A 563 -0.84 -44.94 -24.31
CA ARG A 563 -1.12 -46.35 -24.63
C ARG A 563 -0.19 -46.81 -25.74
N ILE A 564 0.45 -47.96 -25.54
CA ILE A 564 1.25 -48.64 -26.56
C ILE A 564 0.39 -49.71 -27.22
N LEU A 565 0.33 -49.70 -28.54
CA LEU A 565 -0.48 -50.59 -29.38
C LEU A 565 0.41 -51.24 -30.44
N ASP A 566 -0.16 -52.19 -31.18
CA ASP A 566 0.48 -52.80 -32.36
C ASP A 566 1.89 -53.34 -32.04
N GLU A 567 2.03 -54.08 -30.94
CA GLU A 567 3.30 -54.66 -30.48
C GLU A 567 4.44 -53.61 -30.32
N GLY A 568 4.10 -52.38 -29.91
CA GLY A 568 5.07 -51.31 -29.75
C GLY A 568 5.28 -50.45 -30.98
N ARG A 569 4.61 -50.74 -32.10
CA ARG A 569 4.72 -49.94 -33.34
C ARG A 569 3.97 -48.61 -33.24
N THR A 570 2.89 -48.57 -32.47
CA THR A 570 2.06 -47.37 -32.29
C THR A 570 2.07 -46.92 -30.83
N LEU A 571 2.28 -45.63 -30.60
CA LEU A 571 2.11 -45.00 -29.30
C LEU A 571 1.06 -43.90 -29.42
N LEU A 572 0.06 -43.92 -28.53
CA LEU A 572 -0.91 -42.84 -28.37
C LEU A 572 -0.58 -42.08 -27.10
N ILE A 573 -0.38 -40.76 -27.19
CA ILE A 573 -0.22 -39.87 -26.04
C ILE A 573 -1.45 -38.96 -25.97
N THR A 574 -2.07 -38.86 -24.81
CA THR A 574 -3.18 -37.92 -24.55
C THR A 574 -2.71 -36.84 -23.60
N ALA A 575 -2.41 -35.65 -24.13
CA ALA A 575 -1.82 -34.55 -23.36
C ALA A 575 -2.11 -33.19 -24.00
N ASN A 576 -1.91 -32.11 -23.23
CA ASN A 576 -2.02 -30.74 -23.69
C ASN A 576 -0.63 -30.09 -23.86
N PRO A 577 -0.05 -30.06 -25.08
CA PRO A 577 1.23 -29.43 -25.36
C PRO A 577 1.08 -27.90 -25.46
N HIS A 578 0.86 -27.24 -24.33
CA HIS A 578 0.71 -25.78 -24.26
C HIS A 578 2.06 -25.10 -24.09
N VAL A 579 2.23 -23.91 -24.67
CA VAL A 579 3.45 -23.09 -24.56
C VAL A 579 3.08 -21.62 -24.39
N ASN A 580 3.85 -20.90 -23.57
CA ASN A 580 3.71 -19.47 -23.31
C ASN A 580 2.34 -19.01 -22.77
N THR A 581 1.60 -19.88 -22.06
CA THR A 581 0.26 -19.57 -21.55
C THR A 581 0.23 -19.01 -20.13
N THR A 582 1.30 -19.22 -19.37
CA THR A 582 1.50 -18.82 -17.98
C THR A 582 2.98 -18.50 -17.72
N THR A 583 3.33 -18.15 -16.49
CA THR A 583 4.73 -17.99 -16.07
C THR A 583 5.45 -19.33 -15.85
N SER A 584 4.71 -20.44 -15.77
CA SER A 584 5.23 -21.80 -15.53
C SER A 584 5.42 -22.62 -16.80
N ASP A 585 5.02 -22.12 -17.96
CA ASP A 585 5.16 -22.79 -19.26
C ASP A 585 5.81 -21.86 -20.30
N THR A 586 6.64 -20.93 -19.81
CA THR A 586 7.42 -20.02 -20.66
C THR A 586 8.41 -20.82 -21.49
N GLY A 587 8.29 -20.74 -22.81
CA GLY A 587 9.19 -21.40 -23.75
C GLY A 587 8.69 -22.77 -24.24
N SER A 588 9.65 -23.65 -24.55
CA SER A 588 9.40 -24.92 -25.23
C SER A 588 9.02 -26.04 -24.26
N VAL A 589 8.13 -26.96 -24.69
CA VAL A 589 7.94 -28.25 -24.00
C VAL A 589 8.63 -29.37 -24.77
N ILE A 590 9.33 -30.25 -24.05
CA ILE A 590 10.01 -31.41 -24.62
C ILE A 590 9.32 -32.69 -24.17
N TYR A 591 8.90 -33.54 -25.09
CA TYR A 591 8.42 -34.88 -24.82
C TYR A 591 9.58 -35.86 -24.99
N THR A 592 9.86 -36.64 -23.95
CA THR A 592 10.84 -37.74 -23.98
C THR A 592 10.08 -39.05 -24.11
N ILE A 593 10.23 -39.73 -25.24
CA ILE A 593 9.47 -40.92 -25.61
C ILE A 593 10.42 -42.12 -25.64
N PRO A 594 10.35 -43.06 -24.67
CA PRO A 594 11.27 -44.19 -24.64
C PRO A 594 11.00 -45.17 -25.78
N VAL A 595 12.08 -45.70 -26.34
CA VAL A 595 12.08 -46.64 -27.45
C VAL A 595 13.12 -47.72 -27.26
N GLN A 596 12.93 -48.85 -27.94
CA GLN A 596 13.90 -49.93 -28.02
C GLN A 596 14.15 -50.28 -29.48
N ALA A 597 15.42 -50.38 -29.87
CA ALA A 597 15.78 -50.96 -31.16
C ALA A 597 15.42 -52.45 -31.15
N ARG A 598 14.75 -52.93 -32.19
CA ARG A 598 14.40 -54.35 -32.27
C ARG A 598 15.68 -55.18 -32.34
N ALA A 599 15.66 -56.35 -31.71
CA ALA A 599 16.82 -57.25 -31.66
C ALA A 599 17.22 -57.79 -33.05
N ASP A 600 16.27 -57.87 -33.98
CA ASP A 600 16.43 -58.38 -35.35
C ASP A 600 16.71 -57.31 -36.40
N ALA A 601 16.72 -56.02 -36.00
CA ALA A 601 16.83 -54.94 -36.95
C ALA A 601 18.27 -54.75 -37.45
N GLN A 602 18.39 -54.49 -38.75
CA GLN A 602 19.68 -54.35 -39.41
C GLN A 602 20.29 -52.97 -39.15
N PRO A 603 21.63 -52.85 -39.16
CA PRO A 603 22.29 -51.56 -39.05
C PRO A 603 21.86 -50.61 -40.16
N GLY A 604 21.52 -49.38 -39.82
CA GLY A 604 21.05 -48.39 -40.78
C GLY A 604 20.19 -47.29 -40.17
N ARG A 605 19.91 -46.26 -40.97
CA ARG A 605 19.01 -45.15 -40.61
C ARG A 605 17.58 -45.49 -41.04
N TYR A 606 16.64 -45.31 -40.11
CA TYR A 606 15.22 -45.57 -40.29
C TYR A 606 14.45 -44.27 -40.15
N ASP A 607 13.99 -43.72 -41.27
CA ASP A 607 13.28 -42.43 -41.35
C ASP A 607 11.78 -42.59 -41.60
N ASN A 608 11.23 -43.78 -41.40
CA ASN A 608 9.83 -44.10 -41.70
C ASN A 608 8.93 -44.10 -40.45
N GLY A 609 9.37 -43.46 -39.36
CA GLY A 609 8.51 -43.15 -38.23
C GLY A 609 7.78 -41.82 -38.44
N SER A 610 6.73 -41.59 -37.65
CA SER A 610 5.99 -40.34 -37.71
C SER A 610 5.37 -39.98 -36.36
N ALA A 611 5.18 -38.69 -36.13
CA ALA A 611 4.38 -38.13 -35.05
C ALA A 611 3.26 -37.27 -35.63
N SER A 612 2.02 -37.75 -35.50
CA SER A 612 0.81 -37.03 -35.88
C SER A 612 0.20 -36.39 -34.64
N VAL A 613 0.29 -35.06 -34.56
CA VAL A 613 -0.18 -34.25 -33.42
C VAL A 613 -1.40 -33.45 -33.86
N GLY A 614 -2.60 -33.95 -33.57
CA GLY A 614 -3.84 -33.35 -34.05
C GLY A 614 -3.86 -33.18 -35.58
N ARG A 615 -4.10 -31.95 -36.04
CA ARG A 615 -4.12 -31.51 -37.45
C ARG A 615 -2.78 -31.00 -37.96
N HIS A 616 -1.73 -30.99 -37.13
CA HIS A 616 -0.39 -30.62 -37.57
C HIS A 616 0.12 -31.62 -38.63
N THR A 617 0.86 -31.13 -39.62
CA THR A 617 1.51 -31.99 -40.61
C THR A 617 2.41 -33.01 -39.90
N PRO A 618 2.31 -34.32 -40.22
CA PRO A 618 3.07 -35.33 -39.49
C PRO A 618 4.57 -35.03 -39.48
N VAL A 619 5.15 -35.03 -38.28
CA VAL A 619 6.60 -34.86 -38.10
C VAL A 619 7.27 -36.20 -38.36
N GLN A 620 8.24 -36.23 -39.26
CA GLN A 620 9.00 -37.45 -39.56
C GLN A 620 9.89 -37.79 -38.36
N LEU A 621 9.83 -39.05 -37.93
CA LEU A 621 10.71 -39.57 -36.87
C LEU A 621 11.78 -40.45 -37.48
N SER A 622 13.01 -40.22 -37.03
CA SER A 622 14.21 -40.89 -37.47
C SER A 622 14.92 -41.56 -36.30
N GLY A 623 15.49 -42.74 -36.52
CA GLY A 623 16.41 -43.39 -35.60
C GLY A 623 17.49 -44.16 -36.35
N VAL A 624 18.66 -44.35 -35.74
CA VAL A 624 19.79 -45.08 -36.33
C VAL A 624 20.04 -46.34 -35.51
N ILE A 625 20.07 -47.48 -36.19
CA ILE A 625 20.53 -48.74 -35.61
C ILE A 625 21.99 -48.92 -35.96
N ALA A 626 22.83 -49.01 -34.94
CA ALA A 626 24.26 -49.21 -35.08
C ALA A 626 24.58 -50.69 -35.41
N GLY A 627 25.76 -50.93 -36.01
CA GLY A 627 26.27 -52.26 -36.39
C GLY A 627 26.25 -53.30 -35.27
N THR A 628 26.94 -52.96 -34.19
CA THR A 628 27.06 -53.67 -32.92
C THR A 628 27.24 -52.60 -31.84
N ALA A 629 26.85 -52.89 -30.60
CA ALA A 629 27.20 -52.05 -29.47
C ALA A 629 28.72 -51.88 -29.47
N GLN A 630 29.22 -50.64 -29.50
CA GLN A 630 30.66 -50.43 -29.46
C GLN A 630 31.18 -50.74 -28.06
N ASP A 631 32.34 -51.39 -27.99
CA ASP A 631 32.87 -51.93 -26.75
C ASP A 631 33.11 -50.82 -25.70
N GLU A 632 32.52 -50.98 -24.51
CA GLU A 632 32.68 -50.08 -23.37
C GLU A 632 34.14 -49.95 -22.91
N THR A 633 35.02 -50.87 -23.33
CA THR A 633 36.47 -50.82 -23.07
C THR A 633 37.18 -49.62 -23.70
N ALA A 634 36.53 -48.93 -24.64
CA ALA A 634 37.02 -47.66 -25.17
C ALA A 634 36.73 -46.45 -24.25
N LEU A 635 36.04 -46.63 -23.13
CA LEU A 635 35.86 -45.59 -22.11
C LEU A 635 37.02 -45.59 -21.11
N ARG A 636 37.46 -44.39 -20.74
CA ARG A 636 38.26 -44.12 -19.54
C ARG A 636 37.39 -43.42 -18.53
N VAL A 637 37.33 -43.98 -17.32
CA VAL A 637 36.50 -43.46 -16.22
C VAL A 637 37.41 -43.01 -15.09
N VAL A 638 37.16 -41.81 -14.56
CA VAL A 638 37.96 -41.22 -13.48
C VAL A 638 37.02 -40.57 -12.46
N GLN A 639 37.27 -40.80 -11.17
CA GLN A 639 36.67 -40.00 -10.11
C GLN A 639 37.33 -38.62 -10.08
N GLU A 640 36.59 -37.57 -10.45
CA GLU A 640 37.14 -36.21 -10.53
C GLU A 640 37.33 -35.57 -9.16
N SER A 641 36.50 -35.96 -8.20
CA SER A 641 36.51 -35.39 -6.85
C SER A 641 36.32 -36.46 -5.79
N VAL A 642 37.12 -36.37 -4.73
CA VAL A 642 36.95 -37.20 -3.53
C VAL A 642 35.86 -36.55 -2.67
N PRO A 643 34.67 -37.17 -2.51
CA PRO A 643 33.61 -36.64 -1.68
C PRO A 643 34.07 -36.53 -0.23
N ALA A 644 33.80 -35.39 0.39
CA ALA A 644 34.07 -35.15 1.79
C ALA A 644 32.79 -34.74 2.52
N ALA A 645 32.42 -35.47 3.58
CA ALA A 645 31.22 -35.18 4.36
C ALA A 645 31.42 -35.53 5.84
N ALA A 646 30.87 -34.70 6.72
CA ALA A 646 30.79 -35.01 8.16
C ALA A 646 29.79 -36.16 8.38
N PRO A 647 29.93 -36.98 9.44
CA PRO A 647 29.02 -38.08 9.74
C PRO A 647 27.54 -37.66 9.68
N GLY A 648 26.73 -38.42 8.94
CA GLY A 648 25.30 -38.16 8.74
C GLY A 648 24.96 -37.08 7.70
N ARG A 649 25.94 -36.40 7.10
CA ARG A 649 25.72 -35.43 6.01
C ARG A 649 25.89 -36.08 4.64
N HIS A 650 25.11 -35.58 3.68
CA HIS A 650 25.21 -35.95 2.28
C HIS A 650 26.09 -34.96 1.50
N THR A 651 26.67 -35.43 0.42
CA THR A 651 27.44 -34.68 -0.56
C THR A 651 27.30 -35.36 -1.92
N THR A 652 27.97 -34.85 -2.94
CA THR A 652 28.08 -35.50 -4.25
C THR A 652 29.54 -35.66 -4.65
N PHE A 653 29.81 -36.55 -5.59
CA PHE A 653 31.07 -36.60 -6.32
C PHE A 653 30.79 -36.82 -7.80
N ASN A 654 31.80 -36.51 -8.62
CA ASN A 654 31.72 -36.66 -10.06
C ASN A 654 32.55 -37.84 -10.56
N LEU A 655 31.99 -38.58 -11.50
CA LEU A 655 32.72 -39.51 -12.36
C LEU A 655 32.76 -38.94 -13.77
N GLU A 656 33.96 -38.75 -14.28
CA GLU A 656 34.18 -38.35 -15.66
C GLU A 656 34.41 -39.57 -16.52
N LEU A 657 33.61 -39.69 -17.58
CA LEU A 657 33.77 -40.68 -18.64
C LEU A 657 34.29 -39.96 -19.89
N ARG A 658 35.42 -40.44 -20.42
CA ARG A 658 36.04 -39.97 -21.67
C ARG A 658 36.27 -41.13 -22.62
N SER A 659 36.24 -40.87 -23.92
CA SER A 659 36.65 -41.87 -24.92
C SER A 659 38.18 -41.91 -25.09
N LEU A 660 38.74 -43.11 -25.14
CA LEU A 660 40.14 -43.36 -25.47
C LEU A 660 40.40 -43.01 -26.94
N GLY A 661 41.41 -42.15 -27.18
CA GLY A 661 41.77 -41.72 -28.53
C GLY A 661 40.68 -40.94 -29.27
N ASN A 662 39.68 -40.41 -28.54
CA ASN A 662 38.54 -39.68 -29.08
C ASN A 662 37.70 -40.48 -30.10
N GLN A 663 37.73 -41.81 -30.00
CA GLN A 663 36.91 -42.69 -30.84
C GLN A 663 35.42 -42.54 -30.47
N PRO A 664 34.47 -42.77 -31.38
CA PRO A 664 33.08 -42.99 -31.01
C PRO A 664 32.96 -44.16 -30.05
N VAL A 665 32.16 -44.02 -29.00
CA VAL A 665 31.86 -45.09 -28.04
C VAL A 665 30.37 -45.02 -27.70
N ASN A 666 29.65 -46.12 -27.91
CA ASN A 666 28.23 -46.24 -27.58
C ASN A 666 27.97 -47.74 -27.29
N PRO A 667 28.21 -48.16 -26.04
CA PRO A 667 27.99 -49.54 -25.61
C PRO A 667 26.51 -49.85 -25.43
N GLY A 668 25.66 -48.82 -25.52
CA GLY A 668 24.26 -48.91 -25.18
C GLY A 668 24.00 -48.92 -23.70
N THR A 669 22.74 -49.21 -23.35
CA THR A 669 22.33 -49.33 -21.96
C THR A 669 23.07 -50.48 -21.29
N VAL A 670 23.98 -50.14 -20.40
CA VAL A 670 24.72 -51.08 -19.55
C VAL A 670 24.31 -50.86 -18.10
N GLU A 671 24.30 -51.95 -17.34
CA GLU A 671 24.16 -51.89 -15.90
C GLU A 671 25.53 -51.58 -15.28
N GLN A 672 25.54 -50.61 -14.37
CA GLN A 672 26.73 -50.10 -13.72
C GLN A 672 26.56 -50.24 -12.22
N ARG A 673 27.49 -50.93 -11.56
CA ARG A 673 27.40 -51.21 -10.12
C ARG A 673 28.48 -50.44 -9.38
N PHE A 674 28.07 -49.64 -8.41
CA PHE A 674 28.92 -48.82 -7.58
C PHE A 674 28.88 -49.34 -6.15
N SER A 675 30.04 -49.57 -5.55
CA SER A 675 30.21 -49.92 -4.15
C SER A 675 30.79 -48.72 -3.41
N ALA A 676 30.09 -48.23 -2.38
CA ALA A 676 30.52 -47.05 -1.64
C ALA A 676 31.80 -47.35 -0.84
N PRO A 677 32.73 -46.40 -0.67
CA PRO A 677 33.87 -46.56 0.22
C PRO A 677 33.44 -46.83 1.67
N SER A 678 34.30 -47.45 2.47
CA SER A 678 34.08 -47.63 3.90
C SER A 678 33.80 -46.30 4.59
N GLY A 679 32.75 -46.28 5.42
CA GLY A 679 32.24 -45.06 6.06
C GLY A 679 31.16 -44.31 5.27
N PHE A 680 30.79 -44.76 4.07
CA PHE A 680 29.79 -44.10 3.21
C PHE A 680 28.67 -45.04 2.72
N ALA A 681 27.54 -44.43 2.34
CA ALA A 681 26.44 -45.07 1.60
C ALA A 681 25.89 -44.10 0.53
N PHE A 682 25.40 -44.61 -0.59
CA PHE A 682 24.77 -43.81 -1.64
C PHE A 682 23.38 -43.31 -1.21
N THR A 683 22.96 -42.17 -1.76
CA THR A 683 21.64 -41.57 -1.50
C THR A 683 20.58 -41.97 -2.54
N GLY A 684 20.98 -42.58 -3.65
CA GLY A 684 20.13 -42.90 -4.79
C GLY A 684 19.96 -41.75 -5.78
N SER A 685 20.44 -40.54 -5.43
CA SER A 685 20.44 -39.39 -6.34
C SER A 685 21.59 -39.53 -7.34
N ALA A 686 21.28 -39.60 -8.63
CA ALA A 686 22.27 -39.61 -9.69
C ALA A 686 21.78 -38.81 -10.90
N SER A 687 22.67 -38.04 -11.51
CA SER A 687 22.41 -37.30 -12.74
C SER A 687 23.61 -37.37 -13.67
N TYR A 688 23.41 -37.02 -14.94
CA TYR A 688 24.45 -36.92 -15.93
C TYR A 688 24.45 -35.55 -16.62
N GLY A 689 25.60 -35.16 -17.16
CA GLY A 689 25.71 -34.00 -18.04
C GLY A 689 26.84 -34.13 -19.06
N TYR A 690 26.58 -33.67 -20.28
CA TYR A 690 27.60 -33.36 -21.25
C TYR A 690 27.94 -31.88 -21.10
N TYR A 691 29.11 -31.62 -20.52
CA TYR A 691 29.59 -30.26 -20.31
C TYR A 691 30.34 -29.79 -21.56
N PHE A 692 30.34 -28.49 -21.84
CA PHE A 692 30.96 -27.89 -23.05
C PHE A 692 30.22 -28.11 -24.39
N VAL A 693 28.91 -28.35 -24.34
CA VAL A 693 28.01 -28.27 -25.50
C VAL A 693 26.99 -27.16 -25.29
N THR A 694 26.51 -26.54 -26.38
CA THR A 694 25.52 -25.45 -26.32
C THR A 694 24.29 -25.83 -27.14
N PRO A 695 23.11 -26.01 -26.50
CA PRO A 695 22.86 -25.90 -25.05
C PRO A 695 23.49 -27.06 -24.26
N TYR A 696 23.69 -26.86 -22.94
CA TYR A 696 24.12 -27.93 -22.05
C TYR A 696 23.09 -29.06 -22.06
N VAL A 697 23.57 -30.30 -22.10
CA VAL A 697 22.70 -31.48 -22.05
C VAL A 697 22.87 -32.14 -20.69
N THR A 698 21.80 -32.19 -19.90
CA THR A 698 21.78 -32.80 -18.57
C THR A 698 20.54 -33.66 -18.38
N GLY A 699 20.61 -34.70 -17.55
CA GLY A 699 19.45 -35.51 -17.20
C GLY A 699 19.64 -36.30 -15.91
N ASN A 700 18.56 -36.93 -15.42
CA ASN A 700 18.62 -37.80 -14.26
C ASN A 700 18.99 -39.23 -14.67
N LEU A 701 19.65 -39.96 -13.78
CA LEU A 701 19.94 -41.38 -13.93
C LEU A 701 19.04 -42.19 -12.99
N ASP A 702 18.46 -43.27 -13.50
CA ASP A 702 17.69 -44.21 -12.69
C ASP A 702 18.65 -45.07 -11.86
N GLY A 703 18.68 -44.81 -10.55
CA GLY A 703 19.52 -45.49 -9.58
C GLY A 703 18.71 -46.37 -8.63
N GLN A 704 19.10 -47.63 -8.48
CA GLN A 704 18.55 -48.57 -7.50
C GLN A 704 19.56 -48.79 -6.36
N LEU A 705 19.13 -48.58 -5.12
CA LEU A 705 19.95 -48.86 -3.94
C LEU A 705 19.79 -50.32 -3.51
N GLU A 706 20.92 -50.94 -3.17
CA GLU A 706 21.02 -52.27 -2.59
C GLU A 706 21.89 -52.22 -1.31
N ASP A 707 21.86 -53.29 -0.52
CA ASP A 707 22.71 -53.45 0.69
C ASP A 707 22.69 -52.25 1.65
N GLY A 708 21.49 -51.71 1.92
CA GLY A 708 21.32 -50.56 2.82
C GLY A 708 21.94 -49.25 2.29
N GLY A 709 22.18 -49.18 0.97
CA GLY A 709 22.85 -48.06 0.29
C GLY A 709 24.35 -48.26 0.13
N LYS A 710 24.91 -49.42 0.50
CA LYS A 710 26.32 -49.74 0.21
C LYS A 710 26.56 -49.90 -1.29
N THR A 711 25.54 -50.36 -2.03
CA THR A 711 25.59 -50.59 -3.46
C THR A 711 24.57 -49.70 -4.17
N LEU A 712 24.99 -49.05 -5.26
CA LEU A 712 24.11 -48.32 -6.19
C LEU A 712 24.22 -48.96 -7.57
N VAL A 713 23.08 -49.29 -8.17
CA VAL A 713 22.99 -49.85 -9.52
C VAL A 713 22.37 -48.80 -10.43
N ILE A 714 23.07 -48.41 -11.49
CA ILE A 714 22.59 -47.45 -12.49
C ILE A 714 22.46 -48.17 -13.83
N SER A 715 21.32 -48.03 -14.50
CA SER A 715 21.14 -48.49 -15.88
C SER A 715 21.17 -47.28 -16.82
N SER A 716 22.22 -47.15 -17.63
CA SER A 716 22.35 -46.01 -18.54
C SER A 716 23.24 -46.34 -19.75
N ASN A 717 23.15 -45.51 -20.79
CA ASN A 717 23.99 -45.63 -21.99
C ASN A 717 25.09 -44.55 -22.00
N PRO A 718 26.29 -44.82 -21.45
CA PRO A 718 27.41 -43.89 -21.51
C PRO A 718 27.97 -43.84 -22.94
N HIS A 719 27.51 -42.88 -23.73
CA HIS A 719 27.96 -42.68 -25.11
C HIS A 719 28.78 -41.40 -25.25
N LEU A 720 29.79 -41.43 -26.11
CA LEU A 720 30.73 -40.35 -26.34
C LEU A 720 31.14 -40.32 -27.80
N ASN A 721 31.31 -39.12 -28.36
CA ASN A 721 31.74 -38.87 -29.73
C ASN A 721 30.87 -39.52 -30.81
N THR A 722 29.57 -39.74 -30.54
CA THR A 722 28.64 -40.38 -31.49
C THR A 722 27.69 -39.40 -32.18
N GLY A 723 27.66 -38.13 -31.75
CA GLY A 723 26.82 -37.06 -32.27
C GLY A 723 27.48 -35.68 -32.08
N THR A 724 26.66 -34.63 -32.04
CA THR A 724 27.12 -33.24 -31.88
C THR A 724 27.17 -32.80 -30.41
N THR A 725 26.35 -33.40 -29.55
CA THR A 725 26.16 -33.03 -28.14
C THR A 725 26.94 -33.89 -27.15
N ASP A 726 27.60 -34.94 -27.62
CA ASP A 726 28.31 -35.95 -26.83
C ASP A 726 29.82 -35.99 -27.19
N LYS A 727 30.34 -34.97 -27.88
CA LYS A 727 31.76 -34.85 -28.28
C LYS A 727 32.70 -34.45 -27.14
N THR A 728 32.17 -34.33 -25.93
CA THR A 728 32.84 -33.80 -24.75
C THR A 728 32.79 -34.84 -23.64
N ALA A 729 33.33 -34.57 -22.46
CA ALA A 729 33.24 -35.54 -21.37
C ALA A 729 31.81 -35.70 -20.86
N LEU A 730 31.43 -36.95 -20.57
CA LEU A 730 30.19 -37.30 -19.88
C LEU A 730 30.48 -37.34 -18.38
N ILE A 731 29.80 -36.51 -17.61
CA ILE A 731 29.97 -36.45 -16.16
C ILE A 731 28.75 -37.07 -15.50
N TYR A 732 28.96 -38.03 -14.60
CA TYR A 732 27.95 -38.47 -13.65
C TYR A 732 28.16 -37.77 -12.32
N THR A 733 27.11 -37.17 -11.78
CA THR A 733 27.10 -36.61 -10.43
C THR A 733 26.30 -37.53 -9.52
N ILE A 734 26.97 -38.17 -8.57
CA ILE A 734 26.42 -39.22 -7.71
C ILE A 734 26.34 -38.73 -6.26
N GLY A 735 25.15 -38.85 -5.66
CA GLY A 735 24.89 -38.54 -4.26
C GLY A 735 25.36 -39.62 -3.31
N ILE A 736 26.12 -39.22 -2.29
CA ILE A 736 26.69 -40.09 -1.26
C ILE A 736 26.58 -39.43 0.11
N ARG A 737 26.46 -40.22 1.18
CA ARG A 737 26.43 -39.73 2.56
C ARG A 737 27.44 -40.46 3.42
N ALA A 738 28.08 -39.73 4.33
CA ALA A 738 28.87 -40.35 5.39
C ALA A 738 27.92 -41.03 6.38
N LEU A 739 28.21 -42.28 6.75
CA LEU A 739 27.41 -43.01 7.72
C LEU A 739 27.44 -42.30 9.08
N PRO A 740 26.34 -42.29 9.85
CA PRO A 740 26.30 -41.61 11.15
C PRO A 740 27.35 -42.11 12.15
N ASN A 741 27.81 -43.36 12.01
CA ASN A 741 28.83 -44.00 12.84
C ASN A 741 30.23 -44.02 12.20
N ALA A 742 30.44 -43.30 11.09
CA ALA A 742 31.74 -43.24 10.43
C ALA A 742 32.75 -42.44 11.28
N THR A 743 34.01 -42.89 11.31
CA THR A 743 35.07 -42.26 12.10
C THR A 743 35.58 -40.98 11.40
N PRO A 744 35.46 -39.79 12.01
CA PRO A 744 35.97 -38.54 11.43
C PRO A 744 37.47 -38.59 11.13
N GLY A 745 37.88 -37.89 10.06
CA GLY A 745 39.28 -37.83 9.62
C GLY A 745 39.76 -39.05 8.83
N THR A 746 38.92 -40.07 8.63
CA THR A 746 39.29 -41.24 7.83
C THR A 746 39.11 -40.98 6.33
N GLN A 747 40.00 -41.57 5.53
CA GLN A 747 39.88 -41.63 4.08
C GLN A 747 39.95 -43.09 3.66
N SER A 748 38.95 -43.54 2.89
CA SER A 748 38.84 -44.90 2.38
C SER A 748 38.87 -44.86 0.85
N ASP A 749 39.51 -45.84 0.22
CA ASP A 749 39.65 -46.02 -1.23
C ASP A 749 39.21 -47.42 -1.70
N ASP A 750 38.50 -48.14 -0.83
CA ASP A 750 37.98 -49.49 -1.04
C ASP A 750 36.63 -49.53 -1.78
N GLY A 751 36.08 -48.36 -2.16
CA GLY A 751 34.91 -48.28 -3.02
C GLY A 751 35.29 -48.60 -4.47
N GLN A 752 34.31 -48.98 -5.29
CA GLN A 752 34.54 -49.33 -6.69
C GLN A 752 33.38 -48.93 -7.59
N ALA A 753 33.67 -48.52 -8.82
CA ALA A 753 32.71 -48.40 -9.91
C ALA A 753 33.00 -49.47 -10.97
N VAL A 754 32.01 -50.32 -11.24
CA VAL A 754 32.04 -51.36 -12.26
C VAL A 754 31.09 -50.97 -13.38
N ILE A 755 31.64 -50.68 -14.56
CA ILE A 755 30.91 -50.18 -15.73
C ILE A 755 31.18 -51.15 -16.89
N GLY A 756 30.21 -52.03 -17.16
CA GLY A 756 30.37 -53.11 -18.14
C GLY A 756 31.62 -53.97 -17.86
N ARG A 757 32.44 -54.22 -18.88
CA ARG A 757 33.69 -55.02 -18.82
C ARG A 757 34.94 -54.20 -18.48
N LEU A 758 34.82 -52.93 -18.11
CA LEU A 758 35.97 -52.15 -17.67
C LEU A 758 36.59 -52.73 -16.39
N ALA A 759 37.90 -52.54 -16.25
CA ALA A 759 38.57 -52.79 -14.97
C ALA A 759 37.89 -51.93 -13.88
N PRO A 760 37.61 -52.47 -12.68
CA PRO A 760 36.97 -51.72 -11.61
C PRO A 760 37.72 -50.43 -11.29
N VAL A 761 37.00 -49.32 -11.28
CA VAL A 761 37.57 -47.99 -11.01
C VAL A 761 37.49 -47.74 -9.51
N PRO A 762 38.61 -47.49 -8.81
CA PRO A 762 38.57 -47.24 -7.37
C PRO A 762 37.82 -45.95 -7.07
N LEU A 763 36.96 -46.00 -6.06
CA LEU A 763 36.27 -44.85 -5.49
C LEU A 763 36.81 -44.60 -4.10
N SER A 764 37.10 -43.33 -3.83
CA SER A 764 37.53 -42.88 -2.51
C SER A 764 36.53 -41.91 -1.90
N GLY A 765 36.60 -41.74 -0.58
CA GLY A 765 35.81 -40.78 0.18
C GLY A 765 36.49 -40.41 1.49
N ARG A 766 36.27 -39.17 1.96
CA ARG A 766 36.86 -38.64 3.19
C ARG A 766 35.77 -38.26 4.19
N VAL A 767 35.76 -38.88 5.36
CA VAL A 767 34.88 -38.47 6.46
C VAL A 767 35.50 -37.22 7.10
N LEU A 768 34.77 -36.11 7.08
CA LEU A 768 35.25 -34.83 7.66
C LEU A 768 35.27 -34.86 9.17
#